data_AF-A0A2V8QLR5-F1
#
_entry.id   AF-A0A2V8QLR5-F1
#
_cell.length_a   1.000
_cell.length_b   1.000
_cell.length_c   1.000
_cell.angle_alpha   90.00
_cell.angle_beta   90.00
_cell.angle_gamma   90.00
#
_symmetry.space_group_name_H-M   'P 1'
#
loop_
_entity.id
_entity.type
_entity.pdbx_description
1 polymer ?
#
loop_
_entity_poly.entity_id
_entity_poly.type
_entity_poly.pdbx_seq_one_letter_code
_entity_poly.pdbx_strand_id
1 'polypeptide(L)'
;MTAHELLSQLRARGVQVKTSGDNRLVIDAPRGTVNEELRSALSANKAELLQILGQENTEAKAPAIAETLAAQPKSSSPVAAPPAIPSHADDQIAASTAEEIRQLQTELTRLRIDEEGRRAEVEAARLAAENALRVEQEKWRQQEEEIARQRAEHERRRIEAETRARAEEDQRRRIANEEIARAQAVLEALRASEEKRRHEAEERFRVGQQAHEAQLASLRQTEEEQARRRAEEERHYLELEARKRAQEDELRRRAETRFRAVEEEIERVTAREQARLRVEQEAQLLVEEAGRRRTEEEARRKAEGQARRRAEEEARLRAEIEVQVRAESAERRRAEEETRSRAEEEARRRAEEEAQRLAAERARRLAEEETQRRAAEEASRQAEAAALLKAKEDEQRHAQEQARLKAEQDERDRLEATARERAELEARIRAEIEAKIRAEEEDKRREEDAERRRAEHERMVAEEAGKAGGKSDFAFEIERPEIEEPAATTADAPDTKVTEVVEWFEVGLENRAKTAPVPDRSQDHFRTLPDEDHSEFRAVSVPEEATQSPELSRDLENDLRSANATARAAAVAELPKVGGEEAYHRITAAFDDQSAEVRSSAARALFDLQDDCAAAFTRALREASPQRRRAIGAAIGSSGLANEAIRNLTGESRDQTYDAFSLLFLMSKAGEVKPLMRAIEEHPNTEVRLAVVKLLALSGQPEVLAAFRRMAVRGSLPAEVRSAVMEAIYQITSQSPAEAGSM
;
A
#
# COMPACT_ATOMS: atom_id res chain seq x y z
N MET A 1 -49.84 -45.60 -5.80
CA MET A 1 -50.09 -46.16 -4.46
C MET A 1 -51.43 -45.64 -4.01
N THR A 2 -52.26 -46.50 -3.44
CA THR A 2 -53.50 -46.13 -2.75
C THR A 2 -53.20 -45.62 -1.34
N ALA A 3 -54.13 -44.85 -0.74
CA ALA A 3 -53.97 -44.37 0.63
C ALA A 3 -53.83 -45.52 1.67
N HIS A 4 -54.46 -46.67 1.44
CA HIS A 4 -54.33 -47.87 2.27
C HIS A 4 -52.91 -48.48 2.22
N GLU A 5 -52.33 -48.65 1.02
CA GLU A 5 -50.95 -49.12 0.87
C GLU A 5 -49.96 -48.15 1.52
N LEU A 6 -50.19 -46.84 1.38
CA LEU A 6 -49.36 -45.80 1.97
C LEU A 6 -49.41 -45.86 3.51
N LEU A 7 -50.59 -45.98 4.12
CA LEU A 7 -50.72 -46.18 5.58
C LEU A 7 -50.03 -47.46 6.06
N SER A 8 -50.16 -48.57 5.32
CA SER A 8 -49.50 -49.83 5.65
C SER A 8 -47.98 -49.70 5.62
N GLN A 9 -47.41 -49.08 4.58
CA GLN A 9 -45.97 -48.82 4.46
C GLN A 9 -45.45 -47.85 5.53
N LEU A 10 -46.23 -46.84 5.92
CA LEU A 10 -45.87 -45.91 7.00
C LEU A 10 -45.89 -46.59 8.37
N ARG A 11 -46.93 -47.38 8.68
CA ARG A 11 -47.00 -48.22 9.88
C ARG A 11 -45.82 -49.19 9.95
N ALA A 12 -45.46 -49.85 8.84
CA ALA A 12 -44.31 -50.74 8.74
C ALA A 12 -42.94 -50.04 8.89
N ARG A 13 -42.85 -48.74 8.61
CA ARG A 13 -41.67 -47.89 8.84
C ARG A 13 -41.68 -47.19 10.20
N GLY A 14 -42.62 -47.52 11.09
CA GLY A 14 -42.73 -46.93 12.43
C GLY A 14 -43.23 -45.48 12.44
N VAL A 15 -43.82 -45.00 11.34
CA VAL A 15 -44.43 -43.66 11.26
C VAL A 15 -45.91 -43.74 11.62
N GLN A 16 -46.32 -43.03 12.67
CA GLN A 16 -47.72 -42.93 13.06
C GLN A 16 -48.35 -41.69 12.42
N VAL A 17 -49.49 -41.87 11.75
CA VAL A 17 -50.32 -40.77 11.23
C VAL A 17 -51.62 -40.75 12.02
N LYS A 18 -51.95 -39.58 12.58
CA LYS A 18 -53.14 -39.34 13.43
C LYS A 18 -53.94 -38.17 12.86
N THR A 19 -55.24 -38.12 13.10
CA THR A 19 -56.09 -36.96 12.77
C THR A 19 -56.12 -35.97 13.95
N SER A 20 -56.23 -34.67 13.65
CA SER A 20 -56.25 -33.60 14.66
C SER A 20 -57.27 -32.53 14.28
N GLY A 21 -58.55 -32.83 14.53
CA GLY A 21 -59.67 -32.06 13.99
C GLY A 21 -59.88 -32.31 12.49
N ASP A 22 -60.98 -31.80 11.97
CA ASP A 22 -61.67 -32.29 10.76
C ASP A 22 -60.91 -32.13 9.43
N ASN A 23 -59.66 -31.63 9.44
CA ASN A 23 -58.90 -31.37 8.22
C ASN A 23 -57.36 -31.41 8.35
N ARG A 24 -56.80 -31.94 9.45
CA ARG A 24 -55.34 -31.99 9.66
C ARG A 24 -54.85 -33.41 10.00
N LEU A 25 -53.78 -33.81 9.33
CA LEU A 25 -52.98 -35.00 9.66
C LEU A 25 -51.77 -34.57 10.50
N VAL A 26 -51.54 -35.27 11.60
CA VAL A 26 -50.35 -35.15 12.45
C VAL A 26 -49.50 -36.39 12.21
N ILE A 27 -48.22 -36.18 11.90
CA ILE A 27 -47.27 -37.23 11.54
C ILE A 27 -46.22 -37.28 12.63
N ASP A 28 -46.13 -38.43 13.30
CA ASP A 28 -45.16 -38.73 14.36
C ASP A 28 -44.18 -39.77 13.81
N ALA A 29 -42.91 -39.38 13.70
CA ALA A 29 -41.91 -40.07 12.88
C ALA A 29 -40.50 -39.95 13.48
N PRO A 30 -39.68 -41.03 13.49
CA PRO A 30 -38.30 -40.94 13.96
C PRO A 30 -37.45 -40.06 13.02
N ARG A 31 -36.51 -39.31 13.62
CA ARG A 31 -35.69 -38.30 12.92
C ARG A 31 -35.03 -38.88 11.67
N GLY A 32 -35.24 -38.22 10.53
CA GLY A 32 -34.64 -38.58 9.24
C GLY A 32 -35.49 -39.45 8.31
N THR A 33 -36.71 -39.86 8.70
CA THR A 33 -37.58 -40.67 7.83
C THR A 33 -38.51 -39.88 6.89
N VAL A 34 -38.68 -38.57 7.12
CA VAL A 34 -39.60 -37.72 6.36
C VAL A 34 -38.90 -37.06 5.17
N ASN A 35 -38.69 -37.85 4.11
CA ASN A 35 -38.16 -37.38 2.82
C ASN A 35 -39.22 -36.66 1.98
N GLU A 36 -38.80 -35.89 0.98
CA GLU A 36 -39.70 -35.06 0.17
C GLU A 36 -40.70 -35.89 -0.66
N GLU A 37 -40.29 -37.07 -1.16
CA GLU A 37 -41.18 -38.05 -1.80
C GLU A 37 -42.32 -38.47 -0.88
N LEU A 38 -42.04 -38.65 0.41
CA LEU A 38 -42.99 -39.09 1.43
C LEU A 38 -43.94 -37.95 1.82
N ARG A 39 -43.47 -36.70 1.81
CA ARG A 39 -44.33 -35.51 1.93
C ARG A 39 -45.27 -35.38 0.74
N SER A 40 -44.75 -35.54 -0.48
CA SER A 40 -45.53 -35.50 -1.72
C SER A 40 -46.60 -36.60 -1.77
N ALA A 41 -46.25 -37.83 -1.40
CA ALA A 41 -47.21 -38.92 -1.30
C ALA A 41 -48.31 -38.66 -0.25
N LEU A 42 -47.95 -38.12 0.92
CA LEU A 42 -48.92 -37.76 1.97
C LEU A 42 -49.81 -36.56 1.59
N SER A 43 -49.30 -35.58 0.84
CA SER A 43 -50.10 -34.45 0.39
C SER A 43 -51.09 -34.84 -0.71
N ALA A 44 -50.66 -35.67 -1.68
CA ALA A 44 -51.51 -36.20 -2.75
C ALA A 44 -52.67 -37.06 -2.22
N ASN A 45 -52.43 -37.90 -1.22
CA ASN A 45 -53.44 -38.81 -0.66
C ASN A 45 -54.21 -38.22 0.54
N LYS A 46 -54.00 -36.94 0.89
CA LYS A 46 -54.49 -36.34 2.16
C LYS A 46 -55.99 -36.56 2.42
N ALA A 47 -56.83 -36.41 1.40
CA ALA A 47 -58.29 -36.53 1.54
C ALA A 47 -58.73 -37.96 1.88
N GLU A 48 -58.22 -38.96 1.15
CA GLU A 48 -58.49 -40.38 1.41
C GLU A 48 -57.96 -40.80 2.79
N LEU A 49 -56.76 -40.34 3.16
CA LEU A 49 -56.16 -40.61 4.47
C LEU A 49 -57.02 -40.08 5.64
N LEU A 50 -57.61 -38.89 5.50
CA LEU A 50 -58.54 -38.33 6.48
C LEU A 50 -59.82 -39.17 6.60
N GLN A 51 -60.34 -39.68 5.48
CA GLN A 51 -61.55 -40.53 5.46
C GLN A 51 -61.31 -41.88 6.13
N ILE A 52 -60.20 -42.56 5.80
CA ILE A 52 -59.83 -43.87 6.36
C ILE A 52 -59.58 -43.77 7.88
N LEU A 53 -58.75 -42.82 8.31
CA LEU A 53 -58.45 -42.61 9.73
C LEU A 53 -59.67 -42.09 10.51
N GLY A 54 -60.62 -41.43 9.84
CA GLY A 54 -61.92 -41.09 10.42
C GLY A 54 -62.76 -42.33 10.72
N GLN A 55 -62.83 -43.27 9.78
CA GLN A 55 -63.57 -44.52 9.92
C GLN A 55 -63.00 -45.43 11.02
N GLU A 56 -61.68 -45.68 11.03
CA GLU A 56 -61.01 -46.44 12.11
C GLU A 56 -61.33 -45.86 13.50
N ASN A 57 -61.38 -44.53 13.63
CA ASN A 57 -61.62 -43.84 14.90
C ASN A 57 -63.12 -43.82 15.31
N THR A 58 -64.05 -44.05 14.37
CA THR A 58 -65.47 -44.27 14.69
C THR A 58 -65.77 -45.70 15.13
N GLU A 59 -65.14 -46.72 14.52
CA GLU A 59 -65.30 -48.12 14.96
C GLU A 59 -64.69 -48.34 16.35
N ALA A 60 -63.60 -47.64 16.69
CA ALA A 60 -63.00 -47.65 18.02
C ALA A 60 -63.88 -47.04 19.15
N LYS A 61 -65.07 -46.49 18.85
CA LYS A 61 -65.91 -45.77 19.82
C LYS A 61 -67.36 -46.28 19.89
N ALA A 62 -67.54 -47.60 19.93
CA ALA A 62 -68.82 -48.24 20.22
C ALA A 62 -68.85 -48.87 21.64
N PRO A 63 -69.58 -48.28 22.61
CA PRO A 63 -69.83 -48.93 23.90
C PRO A 63 -71.10 -49.80 23.82
N ALA A 64 -70.95 -51.10 24.05
CA ALA A 64 -72.06 -51.95 24.48
C ALA A 64 -72.17 -51.88 26.01
N ILE A 65 -73.39 -51.75 26.52
CA ILE A 65 -73.94 -52.36 27.76
C ILE A 65 -75.38 -51.85 27.92
N ALA A 66 -76.30 -52.76 28.22
CA ALA A 66 -77.65 -52.44 28.63
C ALA A 66 -78.09 -53.41 29.73
N GLU A 67 -78.22 -52.92 30.96
CA GLU A 67 -79.00 -53.51 32.07
C GLU A 67 -79.40 -52.33 32.99
N THR A 68 -80.67 -52.10 33.35
CA THR A 68 -81.66 -52.94 34.09
C THR A 68 -81.53 -52.77 35.61
N LEU A 69 -82.28 -51.82 36.17
CA LEU A 69 -82.72 -51.70 37.58
C LEU A 69 -83.76 -50.56 37.61
N ALA A 70 -85.08 -50.75 37.68
CA ALA A 70 -85.94 -51.68 38.44
C ALA A 70 -86.14 -51.29 39.92
N ALA A 71 -86.98 -50.27 40.16
CA ALA A 71 -87.53 -49.94 41.49
C ALA A 71 -88.97 -49.39 41.39
N GLN A 72 -89.93 -50.26 41.67
CA GLN A 72 -91.34 -49.98 42.00
C GLN A 72 -91.66 -50.72 43.32
N PRO A 73 -92.86 -50.63 43.91
CA PRO A 73 -93.91 -49.59 43.85
C PRO A 73 -94.30 -49.13 45.29
N LYS A 74 -95.43 -48.45 45.47
CA LYS A 74 -96.52 -49.02 46.30
C LYS A 74 -97.89 -48.38 46.03
N SER A 75 -98.91 -49.21 46.10
CA SER A 75 -100.32 -48.93 45.82
C SER A 75 -101.16 -48.99 47.10
N SER A 76 -102.22 -48.18 47.18
CA SER A 76 -103.47 -48.54 47.88
C SER A 76 -104.60 -47.50 47.70
N SER A 77 -105.60 -47.85 46.89
CA SER A 77 -107.02 -47.72 47.26
C SER A 77 -107.43 -49.01 48.01
N PRO A 78 -108.59 -49.16 48.69
CA PRO A 78 -109.89 -48.48 48.50
C PRO A 78 -110.64 -48.17 49.84
N VAL A 79 -111.98 -48.41 49.89
CA VAL A 79 -112.94 -48.32 51.04
C VAL A 79 -113.50 -46.90 51.30
N ALA A 80 -114.78 -46.65 51.66
CA ALA A 80 -116.09 -47.29 51.38
C ALA A 80 -117.25 -46.34 51.86
N ALA A 81 -118.52 -46.71 51.64
CA ALA A 81 -119.75 -46.05 52.14
C ALA A 81 -120.77 -47.13 52.62
N PRO A 82 -121.94 -46.82 53.25
CA PRO A 82 -122.47 -45.55 53.77
C PRO A 82 -122.28 -45.46 55.31
N PRO A 83 -123.24 -45.36 56.29
CA PRO A 83 -124.73 -45.40 56.30
C PRO A 83 -125.39 -43.99 56.39
N ALA A 84 -126.54 -43.82 57.08
CA ALA A 84 -127.30 -42.57 57.20
C ALA A 84 -128.15 -42.44 58.50
N ILE A 85 -128.42 -41.18 58.93
CA ILE A 85 -129.58 -40.71 59.76
C ILE A 85 -129.57 -41.17 61.25
N PRO A 86 -130.04 -40.36 62.26
CA PRO A 86 -131.01 -39.25 62.20
C PRO A 86 -130.59 -37.89 62.84
N SER A 87 -131.54 -36.96 62.77
CA SER A 87 -131.58 -35.57 63.29
C SER A 87 -131.46 -35.40 64.82
N HIS A 88 -130.80 -34.32 65.26
CA HIS A 88 -131.45 -33.06 65.68
C HIS A 88 -130.43 -32.03 66.21
N ALA A 89 -130.57 -30.76 65.80
CA ALA A 89 -129.75 -29.59 66.21
C ALA A 89 -128.25 -29.65 65.79
N ASP A 90 -127.55 -28.56 65.44
CA ASP A 90 -127.89 -27.13 65.41
C ASP A 90 -127.64 -26.49 64.03
N ASP A 91 -128.64 -25.82 63.44
CA ASP A 91 -128.57 -25.14 62.13
C ASP A 91 -127.71 -23.85 62.12
N GLN A 92 -126.86 -23.64 63.12
CA GLN A 92 -125.98 -22.46 63.24
C GLN A 92 -124.48 -22.80 63.07
N ILE A 93 -124.06 -24.05 63.28
CA ILE A 93 -122.65 -24.46 63.18
C ILE A 93 -122.30 -25.00 61.77
N ALA A 94 -123.26 -25.66 61.12
CA ALA A 94 -123.09 -26.14 59.74
C ALA A 94 -122.96 -24.99 58.73
N ALA A 95 -123.56 -23.83 59.02
CA ALA A 95 -123.43 -22.64 58.19
C ALA A 95 -122.02 -22.02 58.28
N SER A 96 -121.50 -21.77 59.50
CA SER A 96 -120.18 -21.14 59.66
C SER A 96 -119.06 -22.02 59.08
N THR A 97 -119.08 -23.32 59.37
CA THR A 97 -118.08 -24.26 58.84
C THR A 97 -118.13 -24.39 57.31
N ALA A 98 -119.32 -24.31 56.70
CA ALA A 98 -119.46 -24.26 55.24
C ALA A 98 -119.08 -22.89 54.63
N GLU A 99 -119.01 -21.82 55.42
CA GLU A 99 -118.48 -20.52 55.00
C GLU A 99 -116.96 -20.43 55.18
N GLU A 100 -116.42 -20.93 56.29
CA GLU A 100 -114.98 -21.10 56.55
C GLU A 100 -114.32 -21.95 55.44
N ILE A 101 -114.93 -23.08 55.05
CA ILE A 101 -114.44 -23.90 53.93
C ILE A 101 -114.44 -23.12 52.60
N ARG A 102 -115.45 -22.27 52.36
CA ARG A 102 -115.50 -21.41 51.15
C ARG A 102 -114.44 -20.30 51.21
N GLN A 103 -114.24 -19.68 52.36
CA GLN A 103 -113.19 -18.67 52.58
C GLN A 103 -111.80 -19.26 52.34
N LEU A 104 -111.49 -20.40 52.96
CA LEU A 104 -110.23 -21.13 52.75
C LEU A 104 -110.04 -21.60 51.30
N GLN A 105 -111.11 -21.95 50.59
CA GLN A 105 -111.04 -22.24 49.15
C GLN A 105 -110.70 -20.99 48.31
N THR A 106 -111.28 -19.82 48.61
CA THR A 106 -110.89 -18.56 47.96
C THR A 106 -109.49 -18.07 48.32
N GLU A 107 -109.02 -18.33 49.55
CA GLU A 107 -107.62 -18.06 49.91
C GLU A 107 -106.67 -19.03 49.21
N LEU A 108 -107.03 -20.31 49.08
CA LEU A 108 -106.22 -21.29 48.35
C LEU A 108 -106.13 -21.00 46.84
N THR A 109 -107.20 -20.53 46.20
CA THR A 109 -107.12 -20.09 44.80
C THR A 109 -106.32 -18.81 44.63
N ARG A 110 -106.48 -17.83 45.55
CA ARG A 110 -105.64 -16.63 45.58
C ARG A 110 -104.15 -16.97 45.75
N LEU A 111 -103.81 -17.81 46.72
CA LEU A 111 -102.43 -18.22 46.98
C LEU A 111 -101.81 -19.00 45.81
N ARG A 112 -102.61 -19.79 45.08
CA ARG A 112 -102.17 -20.42 43.82
C ARG A 112 -101.88 -19.40 42.73
N ILE A 113 -102.75 -18.40 42.55
CA ILE A 113 -102.51 -17.30 41.58
C ILE A 113 -101.28 -16.49 41.99
N ASP A 114 -101.09 -16.21 43.29
CA ASP A 114 -99.90 -15.53 43.81
C ASP A 114 -98.62 -16.39 43.68
N GLU A 115 -98.70 -17.72 43.74
CA GLU A 115 -97.58 -18.62 43.45
C GLU A 115 -97.28 -18.73 41.94
N GLU A 116 -98.30 -18.88 41.10
CA GLU A 116 -98.17 -18.93 39.65
C GLU A 116 -97.63 -17.60 39.09
N GLY A 117 -98.08 -16.48 39.64
CA GLY A 117 -97.52 -15.14 39.38
C GLY A 117 -96.03 -15.07 39.71
N ARG A 118 -95.63 -15.44 40.94
CA ARG A 118 -94.21 -15.47 41.34
C ARG A 118 -93.36 -16.42 40.49
N ARG A 119 -93.91 -17.57 40.06
CA ARG A 119 -93.21 -18.51 39.15
C ARG A 119 -93.04 -17.89 37.76
N ALA A 120 -94.06 -17.21 37.24
CA ALA A 120 -93.99 -16.49 35.97
C ALA A 120 -93.00 -15.30 36.03
N GLU A 121 -92.96 -14.56 37.15
CA GLU A 121 -91.95 -13.52 37.41
C GLU A 121 -90.53 -14.09 37.42
N VAL A 122 -90.31 -15.23 38.09
CA VAL A 122 -89.00 -15.90 38.15
C VAL A 122 -88.55 -16.41 36.77
N GLU A 123 -89.41 -17.06 36.00
CA GLU A 123 -89.06 -17.51 34.64
C GLU A 123 -88.91 -16.32 33.67
N ALA A 124 -89.67 -15.24 33.82
CA ALA A 124 -89.47 -14.02 33.04
C ALA A 124 -88.13 -13.34 33.38
N ALA A 125 -87.78 -13.23 34.66
CA ALA A 125 -86.49 -12.71 35.10
C ALA A 125 -85.32 -13.59 34.63
N ARG A 126 -85.50 -14.91 34.63
CA ARG A 126 -84.54 -15.87 34.09
C ARG A 126 -84.35 -15.70 32.58
N LEU A 127 -85.42 -15.64 31.80
CA LEU A 127 -85.35 -15.41 30.35
C LEU A 127 -84.74 -14.04 30.02
N ALA A 128 -85.00 -13.01 30.84
CA ALA A 128 -84.33 -11.72 30.71
C ALA A 128 -82.82 -11.83 30.97
N ALA A 129 -82.39 -12.58 32.00
CA ALA A 129 -80.98 -12.83 32.30
C ALA A 129 -80.27 -13.68 31.21
N GLU A 130 -80.92 -14.72 30.70
CA GLU A 130 -80.39 -15.56 29.61
C GLU A 130 -80.25 -14.75 28.30
N ASN A 131 -81.21 -13.86 27.98
CA ASN A 131 -81.09 -12.94 26.85
C ASN A 131 -80.01 -11.86 27.06
N ALA A 132 -79.89 -11.30 28.26
CA ALA A 132 -78.83 -10.33 28.58
C ALA A 132 -77.43 -10.95 28.45
N LEU A 133 -77.24 -12.16 28.99
CA LEU A 133 -75.99 -12.92 28.85
C LEU A 133 -75.66 -13.19 27.37
N ARG A 134 -76.66 -13.53 26.56
CA ARG A 134 -76.48 -13.71 25.12
C ARG A 134 -76.04 -12.42 24.42
N VAL A 135 -76.62 -11.27 24.76
CA VAL A 135 -76.22 -9.97 24.19
C VAL A 135 -74.78 -9.61 24.56
N GLU A 136 -74.34 -9.87 25.80
CA GLU A 136 -72.93 -9.67 26.18
C GLU A 136 -71.98 -10.64 25.47
N GLN A 137 -72.38 -11.90 25.24
CA GLN A 137 -71.60 -12.84 24.43
C GLN A 137 -71.50 -12.41 22.95
N GLU A 138 -72.58 -11.86 22.37
CA GLU A 138 -72.57 -11.35 20.99
C GLU A 138 -71.68 -10.10 20.86
N LYS A 139 -71.74 -9.16 21.84
CA LYS A 139 -70.80 -8.02 21.92
C LYS A 139 -69.35 -8.47 22.05
N TRP A 140 -69.06 -9.43 22.92
CA TRP A 140 -67.69 -9.89 23.16
C TRP A 140 -67.10 -10.55 21.91
N ARG A 141 -67.88 -11.38 21.19
CA ARG A 141 -67.50 -11.92 19.88
C ARG A 141 -67.23 -10.84 18.84
N GLN A 142 -68.05 -9.78 18.79
CA GLN A 142 -67.82 -8.65 17.87
C GLN A 142 -66.51 -7.92 18.19
N GLN A 143 -66.18 -7.74 19.48
CA GLN A 143 -64.89 -7.16 19.90
C GLN A 143 -63.72 -8.07 19.57
N GLU A 144 -63.82 -9.39 19.79
CA GLU A 144 -62.79 -10.36 19.40
C GLU A 144 -62.58 -10.39 17.87
N GLU A 145 -63.65 -10.35 17.08
CA GLU A 145 -63.58 -10.23 15.63
C GLU A 145 -62.94 -8.91 15.18
N GLU A 146 -63.28 -7.78 15.80
CA GLU A 146 -62.68 -6.49 15.43
C GLU A 146 -61.19 -6.46 15.76
N ILE A 147 -60.80 -6.94 16.95
CA ILE A 147 -59.39 -7.09 17.35
C ILE A 147 -58.66 -8.05 16.40
N ALA A 148 -59.30 -9.14 15.94
CA ALA A 148 -58.72 -10.06 14.97
C ALA A 148 -58.53 -9.39 13.58
N ARG A 149 -59.50 -8.59 13.12
CA ARG A 149 -59.40 -7.82 11.87
C ARG A 149 -58.29 -6.77 11.95
N GLN A 150 -58.22 -6.00 13.04
CA GLN A 150 -57.16 -5.00 13.28
C GLN A 150 -55.76 -5.66 13.30
N ARG A 151 -55.62 -6.83 13.94
CA ARG A 151 -54.37 -7.63 13.91
C ARG A 151 -54.02 -8.12 12.51
N ALA A 152 -54.99 -8.62 11.75
CA ALA A 152 -54.77 -9.08 10.38
C ALA A 152 -54.40 -7.93 9.42
N GLU A 153 -55.00 -6.74 9.59
CA GLU A 153 -54.59 -5.55 8.85
C GLU A 153 -53.19 -5.08 9.22
N HIS A 154 -52.84 -5.06 10.51
CA HIS A 154 -51.49 -4.69 10.96
C HIS A 154 -50.44 -5.66 10.39
N GLU A 155 -50.71 -6.96 10.42
CA GLU A 155 -49.82 -7.98 9.86
C GLU A 155 -49.69 -7.84 8.34
N ARG A 156 -50.81 -7.59 7.63
CA ARG A 156 -50.78 -7.31 6.19
C ARG A 156 -49.93 -6.06 5.88
N ARG A 157 -50.11 -4.97 6.62
CA ARG A 157 -49.31 -3.73 6.46
C ARG A 157 -47.83 -3.99 6.75
N ARG A 158 -47.49 -4.85 7.72
CA ARG A 158 -46.11 -5.29 8.00
C ARG A 158 -45.49 -6.03 6.82
N ILE A 159 -46.22 -6.98 6.21
CA ILE A 159 -45.77 -7.74 5.04
C ILE A 159 -45.64 -6.84 3.80
N GLU A 160 -46.58 -5.91 3.59
CA GLU A 160 -46.48 -4.92 2.51
C GLU A 160 -45.32 -3.93 2.70
N ALA A 161 -44.98 -3.57 3.94
CA ALA A 161 -43.80 -2.75 4.24
C ALA A 161 -42.49 -3.54 4.04
N GLU A 162 -42.42 -4.78 4.50
CA GLU A 162 -41.24 -5.64 4.35
C GLU A 162 -40.95 -5.97 2.88
N THR A 163 -41.98 -6.24 2.08
CA THR A 163 -41.81 -6.49 0.63
C THR A 163 -41.36 -5.24 -0.13
N ARG A 164 -41.83 -4.04 0.24
CA ARG A 164 -41.30 -2.77 -0.29
C ARG A 164 -39.84 -2.54 0.10
N ALA A 165 -39.50 -2.73 1.39
CA ALA A 165 -38.13 -2.57 1.87
C ALA A 165 -37.13 -3.51 1.17
N ARG A 166 -37.52 -4.77 0.93
CA ARG A 166 -36.72 -5.72 0.14
C ARG A 166 -36.57 -5.28 -1.33
N ALA A 167 -37.62 -4.76 -1.95
CA ALA A 167 -37.56 -4.27 -3.33
C ALA A 167 -36.67 -3.02 -3.46
N GLU A 168 -36.72 -2.10 -2.48
CA GLU A 168 -35.79 -0.97 -2.39
C GLU A 168 -34.34 -1.42 -2.15
N GLU A 169 -34.11 -2.41 -1.29
CA GLU A 169 -32.78 -2.96 -1.06
C GLU A 169 -32.20 -3.59 -2.33
N ASP A 170 -32.99 -4.39 -3.05
CA ASP A 170 -32.57 -4.97 -4.33
C ASP A 170 -32.36 -3.91 -5.42
N GLN A 171 -33.12 -2.81 -5.42
CA GLN A 171 -32.86 -1.67 -6.30
C GLN A 171 -31.53 -0.97 -5.94
N ARG A 172 -31.25 -0.73 -4.66
CA ARG A 172 -29.97 -0.15 -4.19
C ARG A 172 -28.79 -1.07 -4.55
N ARG A 173 -28.94 -2.38 -4.38
CA ARG A 173 -27.93 -3.40 -4.79
C ARG A 173 -27.67 -3.37 -6.30
N ARG A 174 -28.71 -3.22 -7.13
CA ARG A 174 -28.54 -3.09 -8.59
C ARG A 174 -27.75 -1.84 -8.96
N ILE A 175 -28.11 -0.68 -8.40
CA ILE A 175 -27.41 0.59 -8.64
C ILE A 175 -25.93 0.47 -8.22
N ALA A 176 -25.65 -0.04 -7.01
CA ALA A 176 -24.28 -0.24 -6.54
C ALA A 176 -23.49 -1.22 -7.43
N ASN A 177 -24.11 -2.31 -7.90
CA ASN A 177 -23.46 -3.25 -8.83
C ASN A 177 -23.19 -2.62 -10.21
N GLU A 178 -24.09 -1.77 -10.71
CA GLU A 178 -23.85 -1.01 -11.95
C GLU A 178 -22.72 0.01 -11.79
N GLU A 179 -22.64 0.72 -10.66
CA GLU A 179 -21.56 1.65 -10.35
C GLU A 179 -20.21 0.94 -10.23
N ILE A 180 -20.16 -0.23 -9.57
CA ILE A 180 -18.98 -1.10 -9.51
C ILE A 180 -18.57 -1.56 -10.92
N ALA A 181 -19.51 -2.01 -11.76
CA ALA A 181 -19.22 -2.43 -13.12
C ALA A 181 -18.69 -1.27 -14.00
N ARG A 182 -19.26 -0.06 -13.85
CA ARG A 182 -18.76 1.16 -14.53
C ARG A 182 -17.35 1.51 -14.07
N ALA A 183 -17.07 1.44 -12.77
CA ALA A 183 -15.73 1.68 -12.22
C ALA A 183 -14.71 0.64 -12.70
N GLN A 184 -15.10 -0.64 -12.78
CA GLN A 184 -14.27 -1.71 -13.34
C GLN A 184 -13.94 -1.45 -14.82
N ALA A 185 -14.91 -1.11 -15.65
CA ALA A 185 -14.69 -0.79 -17.06
C ALA A 185 -13.76 0.42 -17.25
N VAL A 186 -13.84 1.45 -16.40
CA VAL A 186 -12.91 2.59 -16.40
C VAL A 186 -11.49 2.16 -16.03
N LEU A 187 -11.33 1.30 -15.00
CA LEU A 187 -10.03 0.76 -14.61
C LEU A 187 -9.41 -0.15 -15.69
N GLU A 188 -10.21 -0.92 -16.41
CA GLU A 188 -9.76 -1.72 -17.55
C GLU A 188 -9.32 -0.85 -18.73
N ALA A 189 -10.09 0.19 -19.07
CA ALA A 189 -9.69 1.16 -20.08
C ALA A 189 -8.39 1.91 -19.72
N LEU A 190 -8.22 2.28 -18.45
CA LEU A 190 -6.98 2.89 -17.95
C LEU A 190 -5.79 1.94 -18.05
N ARG A 191 -5.95 0.66 -17.67
CA ARG A 191 -4.90 -0.38 -17.80
C ARG A 191 -4.50 -0.59 -19.27
N ALA A 192 -5.47 -0.74 -20.17
CA ALA A 192 -5.19 -0.84 -21.60
C ALA A 192 -4.46 0.40 -22.16
N SER A 193 -4.77 1.60 -21.63
CA SER A 193 -4.03 2.83 -21.97
C SER A 193 -2.58 2.84 -21.46
N GLU A 194 -2.31 2.18 -20.33
CA GLU A 194 -0.97 2.04 -19.77
C GLU A 194 -0.16 0.97 -20.49
N GLU A 195 -0.75 -0.19 -20.79
CA GLU A 195 -0.12 -1.25 -21.58
C GLU A 195 0.27 -0.72 -22.96
N LYS A 196 -0.61 0.06 -23.61
CA LYS A 196 -0.28 0.75 -24.87
C LYS A 196 0.87 1.75 -24.69
N ARG A 197 0.87 2.57 -23.63
CA ARG A 197 1.97 3.51 -23.35
C ARG A 197 3.30 2.80 -23.05
N ARG A 198 3.28 1.66 -22.36
CA ARG A 198 4.45 0.82 -22.09
C ARG A 198 5.00 0.22 -23.38
N HIS A 199 4.15 -0.41 -24.20
CA HIS A 199 4.56 -0.95 -25.50
C HIS A 199 5.10 0.15 -26.43
N GLU A 200 4.52 1.35 -26.44
CA GLU A 200 5.07 2.50 -27.20
C GLU A 200 6.43 2.98 -26.66
N ALA A 201 6.67 2.90 -25.35
CA ALA A 201 7.95 3.25 -24.74
C ALA A 201 9.03 2.17 -24.99
N GLU A 202 8.66 0.89 -24.89
CA GLU A 202 9.53 -0.26 -25.17
C GLU A 202 9.94 -0.31 -26.65
N GLU A 203 9.02 -0.02 -27.57
CA GLU A 203 9.34 0.12 -29.01
C GLU A 203 10.30 1.29 -29.26
N ARG A 204 10.06 2.47 -28.66
CA ARG A 204 11.00 3.62 -28.75
C ARG A 204 12.37 3.28 -28.19
N PHE A 205 12.43 2.56 -27.06
CA PHE A 205 13.67 2.12 -26.45
C PHE A 205 14.43 1.12 -27.34
N ARG A 206 13.73 0.11 -27.90
CA ARG A 206 14.32 -0.87 -28.84
C ARG A 206 14.85 -0.20 -30.11
N VAL A 207 14.10 0.74 -30.69
CA VAL A 207 14.56 1.53 -31.84
C VAL A 207 15.76 2.40 -31.47
N GLY A 208 15.77 3.00 -30.28
CA GLY A 208 16.91 3.75 -29.75
C GLY A 208 18.17 2.90 -29.57
N GLN A 209 18.04 1.68 -29.03
CA GLN A 209 19.13 0.71 -28.92
C GLN A 209 19.66 0.32 -30.31
N GLN A 210 18.78 -0.06 -31.24
CA GLN A 210 19.17 -0.43 -32.61
C GLN A 210 19.87 0.72 -33.35
N ALA A 211 19.42 1.97 -33.15
CA ALA A 211 20.08 3.15 -33.70
C ALA A 211 21.49 3.37 -33.09
N HIS A 212 21.65 3.18 -31.78
CA HIS A 212 22.94 3.28 -31.10
C HIS A 212 23.91 2.15 -31.50
N GLU A 213 23.43 0.92 -31.62
CA GLU A 213 24.20 -0.22 -32.13
C GLU A 213 24.65 0.01 -33.58
N ALA A 214 23.78 0.58 -34.44
CA ALA A 214 24.13 0.96 -35.80
C ALA A 214 25.18 2.10 -35.84
N GLN A 215 25.09 3.08 -34.95
CA GLN A 215 26.12 4.12 -34.80
C GLN A 215 27.47 3.53 -34.37
N LEU A 216 27.48 2.64 -33.37
CA LEU A 216 28.70 1.94 -32.93
C LEU A 216 29.29 1.04 -34.01
N ALA A 217 28.45 0.36 -34.80
CA ALA A 217 28.90 -0.44 -35.95
C ALA A 217 29.51 0.44 -37.06
N SER A 218 28.91 1.59 -37.36
CA SER A 218 29.44 2.57 -38.31
C SER A 218 30.78 3.14 -37.85
N LEU A 219 30.91 3.53 -36.57
CA LEU A 219 32.16 4.00 -35.99
C LEU A 219 33.26 2.93 -36.11
N ARG A 220 32.99 1.69 -35.71
CA ARG A 220 33.93 0.56 -35.87
C ARG A 220 34.36 0.35 -37.32
N GLN A 221 33.45 0.47 -38.29
CA GLN A 221 33.82 0.40 -39.71
C GLN A 221 34.77 1.54 -40.11
N THR A 222 34.54 2.77 -39.65
CA THR A 222 35.47 3.89 -39.93
C THR A 222 36.82 3.74 -39.22
N GLU A 223 36.86 3.17 -38.01
CA GLU A 223 38.09 2.84 -37.29
C GLU A 223 38.87 1.72 -37.98
N GLU A 224 38.19 0.65 -38.42
CA GLU A 224 38.79 -0.41 -39.23
C GLU A 224 39.34 0.11 -40.56
N GLU A 225 38.62 0.98 -41.26
CA GLU A 225 39.12 1.62 -42.48
C GLU A 225 40.37 2.47 -42.22
N GLN A 226 40.37 3.28 -41.15
CA GLN A 226 41.56 4.05 -40.78
C GLN A 226 42.73 3.15 -40.40
N ALA A 227 42.50 2.07 -39.65
CA ALA A 227 43.54 1.12 -39.28
C ALA A 227 44.11 0.40 -40.52
N ARG A 228 43.27 0.02 -41.49
CA ARG A 228 43.70 -0.55 -42.77
C ARG A 228 44.55 0.43 -43.57
N ARG A 229 44.12 1.69 -43.71
CA ARG A 229 44.89 2.74 -44.41
C ARG A 229 46.25 2.97 -43.76
N ARG A 230 46.32 3.09 -42.43
CA ARG A 230 47.59 3.22 -41.69
C ARG A 230 48.50 2.01 -41.93
N ALA A 231 47.96 0.78 -41.87
CA ALA A 231 48.74 -0.43 -42.14
C ALA A 231 49.20 -0.55 -43.62
N GLU A 232 48.45 -0.01 -44.57
CA GLU A 232 48.84 0.09 -45.99
C GLU A 232 49.91 1.17 -46.21
N GLU A 233 49.80 2.32 -45.56
CA GLU A 233 50.79 3.39 -45.55
C GLU A 233 52.12 2.93 -44.90
N GLU A 234 52.06 2.24 -43.76
CA GLU A 234 53.22 1.61 -43.10
C GLU A 234 53.90 0.56 -44.00
N ARG A 235 53.11 -0.30 -44.65
CA ARG A 235 53.65 -1.28 -45.63
C ARG A 235 54.32 -0.58 -46.80
N HIS A 236 53.70 0.45 -47.37
CA HIS A 236 54.27 1.20 -48.49
C HIS A 236 55.51 2.00 -48.07
N TYR A 237 55.59 2.49 -46.83
CA TYR A 237 56.80 3.09 -46.26
C TYR A 237 57.93 2.05 -46.14
N LEU A 238 57.65 0.88 -45.55
CA LEU A 238 58.61 -0.20 -45.38
C LEU A 238 59.10 -0.76 -46.73
N GLU A 239 58.22 -0.86 -47.73
CA GLU A 239 58.60 -1.26 -49.10
C GLU A 239 59.50 -0.21 -49.77
N LEU A 240 59.18 1.09 -49.63
CA LEU A 240 60.05 2.16 -50.11
C LEU A 240 61.41 2.18 -49.41
N GLU A 241 61.46 1.90 -48.11
CA GLU A 241 62.72 1.83 -47.37
C GLU A 241 63.54 0.59 -47.76
N ALA A 242 62.91 -0.58 -47.87
CA ALA A 242 63.55 -1.81 -48.37
C ALA A 242 64.10 -1.62 -49.79
N ARG A 243 63.37 -0.91 -50.66
CA ARG A 243 63.81 -0.56 -52.01
C ARG A 243 65.01 0.38 -52.00
N LYS A 244 65.05 1.40 -51.12
CA LYS A 244 66.23 2.27 -50.94
C LYS A 244 67.44 1.47 -50.46
N ARG A 245 67.29 0.66 -49.41
CA ARG A 245 68.36 -0.21 -48.88
C ARG A 245 68.90 -1.17 -49.97
N ALA A 246 68.02 -1.76 -50.77
CA ALA A 246 68.41 -2.61 -51.91
C ALA A 246 69.17 -1.84 -53.01
N GLN A 247 68.80 -0.58 -53.30
CA GLN A 247 69.53 0.27 -54.23
C GLN A 247 70.91 0.69 -53.68
N GLU A 248 70.99 1.01 -52.38
CA GLU A 248 72.27 1.30 -51.71
C GLU A 248 73.20 0.07 -51.72
N ASP A 249 72.68 -1.12 -51.42
CA ASP A 249 73.47 -2.36 -51.45
C ASP A 249 73.84 -2.77 -52.89
N GLU A 250 73.03 -2.46 -53.91
CA GLU A 250 73.45 -2.63 -55.30
C GLU A 250 74.57 -1.65 -55.68
N LEU A 251 74.48 -0.38 -55.25
CA LEU A 251 75.54 0.61 -55.46
C LEU A 251 76.83 0.23 -54.71
N ARG A 252 76.73 -0.31 -53.49
CA ARG A 252 77.88 -0.88 -52.74
C ARG A 252 78.52 -2.04 -53.50
N ARG A 253 77.75 -3.04 -53.94
CA ARG A 253 78.27 -4.17 -54.75
C ARG A 253 78.90 -3.72 -56.07
N ARG A 254 78.33 -2.69 -56.72
CA ARG A 254 78.89 -2.05 -57.93
C ARG A 254 80.17 -1.25 -57.64
N ALA A 255 80.33 -0.73 -56.42
CA ALA A 255 81.57 -0.09 -55.97
C ALA A 255 82.63 -1.13 -55.59
N GLU A 256 82.30 -2.14 -54.77
CA GLU A 256 83.16 -3.26 -54.39
C GLU A 256 83.73 -4.01 -55.60
N THR A 257 82.92 -4.30 -56.62
CA THR A 257 83.40 -4.94 -57.86
C THR A 257 84.33 -4.05 -58.67
N ARG A 258 84.15 -2.71 -58.63
CA ARG A 258 85.09 -1.75 -59.24
C ARG A 258 86.39 -1.64 -58.43
N PHE A 259 86.32 -1.61 -57.10
CA PHE A 259 87.50 -1.62 -56.24
C PHE A 259 88.32 -2.90 -56.46
N ARG A 260 87.70 -4.08 -56.45
CA ARG A 260 88.39 -5.35 -56.77
C ARG A 260 89.01 -5.37 -58.17
N ALA A 261 88.33 -4.82 -59.18
CA ALA A 261 88.91 -4.72 -60.52
C ALA A 261 90.14 -3.79 -60.56
N VAL A 262 90.15 -2.71 -59.78
CA VAL A 262 91.31 -1.82 -59.62
C VAL A 262 92.41 -2.47 -58.79
N GLU A 263 92.09 -3.21 -57.73
CA GLU A 263 93.04 -4.01 -56.94
C GLU A 263 93.72 -5.07 -57.82
N GLU A 264 92.95 -5.85 -58.58
CA GLU A 264 93.49 -6.80 -59.57
C GLU A 264 94.35 -6.11 -60.64
N GLU A 265 94.01 -4.91 -61.09
CA GLU A 265 94.83 -4.16 -62.05
C GLU A 265 96.12 -3.63 -61.42
N ILE A 266 96.10 -3.19 -60.15
CA ILE A 266 97.30 -2.82 -59.37
C ILE A 266 98.20 -4.05 -59.15
N GLU A 267 97.63 -5.22 -58.82
CA GLU A 267 98.37 -6.49 -58.72
C GLU A 267 98.98 -6.87 -60.07
N ARG A 268 98.26 -6.75 -61.19
CA ARG A 268 98.77 -7.00 -62.54
C ARG A 268 99.88 -6.02 -62.94
N VAL A 269 99.77 -4.74 -62.58
CA VAL A 269 100.81 -3.72 -62.87
C VAL A 269 102.06 -3.98 -62.03
N THR A 270 101.92 -4.16 -60.71
CA THR A 270 103.05 -4.46 -59.82
C THR A 270 103.72 -5.80 -60.16
N ALA A 271 102.96 -6.82 -60.59
CA ALA A 271 103.52 -8.07 -61.11
C ALA A 271 104.29 -7.87 -62.43
N ARG A 272 103.80 -7.01 -63.34
CA ARG A 272 104.53 -6.62 -64.58
C ARG A 272 105.80 -5.84 -64.27
N GLU A 273 105.78 -4.95 -63.28
CA GLU A 273 106.96 -4.20 -62.84
C GLU A 273 107.98 -5.11 -62.16
N GLN A 274 107.56 -6.01 -61.27
CA GLN A 274 108.44 -7.04 -60.71
C GLN A 274 109.01 -7.97 -61.79
N ALA A 275 108.24 -8.33 -62.82
CA ALA A 275 108.74 -9.11 -63.95
C ALA A 275 109.76 -8.33 -64.78
N ARG A 276 109.55 -7.02 -65.03
CA ARG A 276 110.53 -6.15 -65.69
C ARG A 276 111.81 -6.01 -64.88
N LEU A 277 111.70 -5.74 -63.58
CA LEU A 277 112.85 -5.64 -62.67
C LEU A 277 113.64 -6.95 -62.62
N ARG A 278 112.97 -8.11 -62.64
CA ARG A 278 113.65 -9.42 -62.76
C ARG A 278 114.36 -9.57 -64.11
N VAL A 279 113.74 -9.20 -65.23
CA VAL A 279 114.39 -9.26 -66.56
C VAL A 279 115.56 -8.27 -66.67
N GLU A 280 115.47 -7.09 -66.06
CA GLU A 280 116.58 -6.13 -66.00
C GLU A 280 117.71 -6.62 -65.10
N GLN A 281 117.40 -7.23 -63.95
CA GLN A 281 118.37 -7.88 -63.07
C GLN A 281 119.01 -9.10 -63.73
N GLU A 282 118.25 -9.94 -64.44
CA GLU A 282 118.76 -11.08 -65.21
C GLU A 282 119.65 -10.61 -66.38
N ALA A 283 119.29 -9.51 -67.06
CA ALA A 283 120.14 -8.90 -68.10
C ALA A 283 121.45 -8.32 -67.51
N GLN A 284 121.40 -7.68 -66.34
CA GLN A 284 122.60 -7.22 -65.62
C GLN A 284 123.46 -8.40 -65.15
N LEU A 285 122.86 -9.43 -64.59
CA LEU A 285 123.55 -10.67 -64.18
C LEU A 285 124.18 -11.40 -65.37
N LEU A 286 123.53 -11.41 -66.55
CA LEU A 286 124.13 -11.98 -67.77
C LEU A 286 125.34 -11.16 -68.26
N VAL A 287 125.36 -9.84 -68.06
CA VAL A 287 126.53 -8.99 -68.33
C VAL A 287 127.65 -9.23 -67.29
N GLU A 288 127.33 -9.38 -66.01
CA GLU A 288 128.33 -9.73 -64.98
C GLU A 288 128.88 -11.16 -65.15
N GLU A 289 128.01 -12.13 -65.49
CA GLU A 289 128.41 -13.51 -65.76
C GLU A 289 129.23 -13.64 -67.05
N ALA A 290 128.99 -12.82 -68.07
CA ALA A 290 129.89 -12.72 -69.23
C ALA A 290 131.31 -12.28 -68.83
N GLY A 291 131.45 -11.57 -67.71
CA GLY A 291 132.72 -11.31 -67.04
C GLY A 291 133.23 -12.52 -66.22
N ARG A 292 132.44 -13.03 -65.28
CA ARG A 292 132.87 -14.08 -64.31
C ARG A 292 133.05 -15.48 -64.91
N ARG A 293 132.31 -15.87 -65.95
CA ARG A 293 132.48 -17.19 -66.59
C ARG A 293 133.87 -17.39 -67.22
N ARG A 294 134.61 -16.31 -67.49
CA ARG A 294 136.02 -16.36 -67.94
C ARG A 294 137.04 -16.58 -66.81
N THR A 295 136.62 -16.60 -65.54
CA THR A 295 137.51 -16.78 -64.37
C THR A 295 137.10 -17.90 -63.42
N GLU A 296 135.88 -18.46 -63.51
CA GLU A 296 135.41 -19.52 -62.60
C GLU A 296 135.34 -20.93 -63.21
N GLU A 297 135.37 -21.08 -64.55
CA GLU A 297 135.27 -22.41 -65.20
C GLU A 297 136.49 -23.33 -64.95
N GLU A 298 137.67 -22.78 -64.65
CA GLU A 298 138.85 -23.60 -64.27
C GLU A 298 138.81 -24.10 -62.81
N ALA A 299 137.96 -23.52 -61.95
CA ALA A 299 138.02 -23.75 -60.50
C ALA A 299 137.04 -24.82 -59.97
N ARG A 300 135.86 -25.00 -60.59
CA ARG A 300 134.74 -25.75 -59.96
C ARG A 300 134.66 -27.25 -60.26
N ARG A 301 135.54 -27.84 -61.07
CA ARG A 301 135.41 -29.25 -61.52
C ARG A 301 135.99 -30.34 -60.59
N LYS A 302 136.25 -30.04 -59.31
CA LYS A 302 136.83 -31.01 -58.33
C LYS A 302 136.25 -30.99 -56.90
N ALA A 303 135.25 -30.15 -56.59
CA ALA A 303 134.75 -29.98 -55.22
C ALA A 303 133.40 -30.65 -54.90
N GLU A 304 132.69 -31.17 -55.92
CA GLU A 304 131.37 -31.81 -55.75
C GLU A 304 131.53 -33.33 -55.61
N GLY A 305 131.50 -33.86 -54.38
CA GLY A 305 131.55 -35.31 -54.18
C GLY A 305 131.49 -35.87 -52.75
N GLN A 306 131.99 -35.15 -51.72
CA GLN A 306 132.14 -35.74 -50.37
C GLN A 306 131.43 -35.00 -49.22
N ALA A 307 130.86 -33.81 -49.45
CA ALA A 307 130.18 -33.05 -48.38
C ALA A 307 128.82 -33.65 -47.95
N ARG A 308 128.13 -34.39 -48.84
CA ARG A 308 126.69 -34.70 -48.69
C ARG A 308 126.35 -35.76 -47.64
N ARG A 309 127.32 -36.49 -47.07
CA ARG A 309 127.07 -37.63 -46.16
C ARG A 309 127.26 -37.36 -44.66
N ARG A 310 127.59 -36.14 -44.24
CA ARG A 310 127.70 -35.78 -42.80
C ARG A 310 126.52 -34.97 -42.24
N ALA A 311 125.71 -34.36 -43.10
CA ALA A 311 124.54 -33.56 -42.69
C ALA A 311 123.29 -34.41 -42.34
N GLU A 312 123.28 -35.69 -42.72
CA GLU A 312 122.08 -36.54 -42.69
C GLU A 312 121.89 -37.29 -41.35
N GLU A 313 122.96 -37.45 -40.56
CA GLU A 313 122.93 -38.12 -39.25
C GLU A 313 122.65 -37.12 -38.11
N GLU A 314 123.22 -35.91 -38.15
CA GLU A 314 122.99 -34.87 -37.13
C GLU A 314 121.53 -34.37 -37.10
N ALA A 315 120.81 -34.50 -38.22
CA ALA A 315 119.39 -34.16 -38.32
C ALA A 315 118.47 -35.12 -37.53
N ARG A 316 118.86 -36.39 -37.35
CA ARG A 316 118.00 -37.41 -36.72
C ARG A 316 117.88 -37.23 -35.20
N LEU A 317 119.00 -36.94 -34.53
CA LEU A 317 119.05 -36.80 -33.07
C LEU A 317 118.25 -35.59 -32.52
N ARG A 318 118.04 -34.55 -33.34
CA ARG A 318 117.22 -33.39 -32.93
C ARG A 318 115.71 -33.70 -32.98
N ALA A 319 115.27 -34.45 -33.99
CA ALA A 319 113.87 -34.80 -34.19
C ALA A 319 113.30 -35.67 -33.04
N GLU A 320 114.11 -36.59 -32.48
CA GLU A 320 113.67 -37.51 -31.43
C GLU A 320 113.41 -36.80 -30.08
N ILE A 321 114.27 -35.84 -29.72
CA ILE A 321 114.10 -35.01 -28.51
C ILE A 321 112.90 -34.06 -28.66
N GLU A 322 112.70 -33.49 -29.86
CA GLU A 322 111.60 -32.56 -30.15
C GLU A 322 110.21 -33.24 -30.06
N VAL A 323 110.12 -34.54 -30.34
CA VAL A 323 108.90 -35.34 -30.19
C VAL A 323 108.54 -35.57 -28.71
N GLN A 324 109.50 -35.95 -27.86
CA GLN A 324 109.22 -36.22 -26.44
C GLN A 324 108.79 -34.95 -25.68
N VAL A 325 109.48 -33.82 -25.90
CA VAL A 325 109.14 -32.54 -25.24
C VAL A 325 107.77 -32.02 -25.71
N ARG A 326 107.38 -32.25 -26.97
CA ARG A 326 106.02 -31.93 -27.45
C ARG A 326 104.94 -32.81 -26.83
N ALA A 327 105.22 -34.09 -26.55
CA ALA A 327 104.25 -34.97 -25.91
C ALA A 327 103.98 -34.53 -24.45
N GLU A 328 105.02 -34.38 -23.62
CA GLU A 328 104.84 -34.03 -22.20
C GLU A 328 104.23 -32.63 -22.02
N SER A 329 104.61 -31.65 -22.86
CA SER A 329 104.02 -30.31 -22.80
C SER A 329 102.58 -30.25 -23.33
N ALA A 330 102.18 -31.15 -24.24
CA ALA A 330 100.79 -31.25 -24.67
C ALA A 330 99.87 -31.85 -23.60
N GLU A 331 100.34 -32.83 -22.83
CA GLU A 331 99.53 -33.40 -21.72
C GLU A 331 99.40 -32.41 -20.55
N ARG A 332 100.47 -31.70 -20.17
CA ARG A 332 100.38 -30.64 -19.16
C ARG A 332 99.42 -29.52 -19.56
N ARG A 333 99.47 -29.06 -20.82
CA ARG A 333 98.52 -28.05 -21.31
C ARG A 333 97.08 -28.54 -21.26
N ARG A 334 96.80 -29.78 -21.66
CA ARG A 334 95.43 -30.35 -21.57
C ARG A 334 94.92 -30.39 -20.13
N ALA A 335 95.76 -30.73 -19.15
CA ALA A 335 95.39 -30.72 -17.74
C ALA A 335 95.17 -29.29 -17.18
N GLU A 336 95.98 -28.30 -17.57
CA GLU A 336 95.79 -26.89 -17.21
C GLU A 336 94.58 -26.25 -17.91
N GLU A 337 94.32 -26.60 -19.17
CA GLU A 337 93.15 -26.16 -19.94
C GLU A 337 91.86 -26.80 -19.42
N GLU A 338 91.86 -28.08 -19.07
CA GLU A 338 90.68 -28.75 -18.48
C GLU A 338 90.35 -28.21 -17.08
N THR A 339 91.37 -27.95 -16.24
CA THR A 339 91.14 -27.36 -14.91
C THR A 339 90.71 -25.89 -14.99
N ARG A 340 91.25 -25.10 -15.94
CA ARG A 340 90.74 -23.75 -16.23
C ARG A 340 89.33 -23.75 -16.78
N SER A 341 89.02 -24.61 -17.76
CA SER A 341 87.71 -24.68 -18.40
C SER A 341 86.61 -24.99 -17.37
N ARG A 342 86.84 -25.97 -16.49
CA ARG A 342 85.91 -26.29 -15.38
C ARG A 342 85.72 -25.12 -14.40
N ALA A 343 86.78 -24.35 -14.12
CA ALA A 343 86.70 -23.16 -13.27
C ALA A 343 85.97 -21.98 -13.95
N GLU A 344 86.15 -21.79 -15.27
CA GLU A 344 85.38 -20.81 -16.06
C GLU A 344 83.92 -21.22 -16.24
N GLU A 345 83.60 -22.51 -16.39
CA GLU A 345 82.22 -23.00 -16.41
C GLU A 345 81.52 -22.80 -15.05
N GLU A 346 82.17 -23.11 -13.92
CA GLU A 346 81.60 -22.80 -12.61
C GLU A 346 81.40 -21.29 -12.40
N ALA A 347 82.37 -20.46 -12.80
CA ALA A 347 82.25 -19.00 -12.69
C ALA A 347 81.10 -18.47 -13.58
N ARG A 348 80.98 -18.96 -14.82
CA ARG A 348 79.88 -18.61 -15.73
C ARG A 348 78.53 -19.06 -15.19
N ARG A 349 78.39 -20.31 -14.72
CA ARG A 349 77.13 -20.80 -14.14
C ARG A 349 76.67 -19.96 -12.95
N ARG A 350 77.58 -19.62 -12.03
CA ARG A 350 77.23 -18.78 -10.86
C ARG A 350 76.80 -17.37 -11.30
N ALA A 351 77.47 -16.77 -12.29
CA ALA A 351 77.08 -15.48 -12.86
C ALA A 351 75.72 -15.54 -13.60
N GLU A 352 75.46 -16.62 -14.35
CA GLU A 352 74.17 -16.84 -15.01
C GLU A 352 73.04 -17.12 -14.01
N GLU A 353 73.28 -17.87 -12.94
CA GLU A 353 72.30 -18.12 -11.88
C GLU A 353 71.97 -16.86 -11.08
N GLU A 354 72.95 -15.99 -10.76
CA GLU A 354 72.68 -14.68 -10.16
C GLU A 354 71.93 -13.74 -11.12
N ALA A 355 72.32 -13.70 -12.39
CA ALA A 355 71.62 -12.90 -13.41
C ALA A 355 70.17 -13.37 -13.61
N GLN A 356 69.94 -14.69 -13.65
CA GLN A 356 68.59 -15.28 -13.74
C GLN A 356 67.77 -15.01 -12.47
N ARG A 357 68.36 -15.06 -11.27
CA ARG A 357 67.67 -14.67 -10.02
C ARG A 357 67.25 -13.20 -10.03
N LEU A 358 68.14 -12.30 -10.41
CA LEU A 358 67.83 -10.87 -10.51
C LEU A 358 66.79 -10.56 -11.60
N ALA A 359 66.81 -11.27 -12.73
CA ALA A 359 65.78 -11.19 -13.75
C ALA A 359 64.42 -11.71 -13.24
N ALA A 360 64.40 -12.85 -12.52
CA ALA A 360 63.20 -13.43 -11.96
C ALA A 360 62.58 -12.60 -10.82
N GLU A 361 63.40 -11.98 -9.96
CA GLU A 361 62.88 -11.06 -8.93
C GLU A 361 62.27 -9.81 -9.57
N ARG A 362 62.92 -9.22 -10.58
CA ARG A 362 62.38 -8.06 -11.31
C ARG A 362 61.08 -8.41 -12.06
N ALA A 363 61.01 -9.57 -12.69
CA ALA A 363 59.80 -10.06 -13.33
C ALA A 363 58.66 -10.28 -12.33
N ARG A 364 58.94 -10.80 -11.12
CA ARG A 364 57.95 -10.91 -10.04
C ARG A 364 57.47 -9.55 -9.55
N ARG A 365 58.37 -8.61 -9.25
CA ARG A 365 57.98 -7.26 -8.81
C ARG A 365 57.10 -6.55 -9.82
N LEU A 366 57.44 -6.63 -11.12
CA LEU A 366 56.61 -6.02 -12.18
C LEU A 366 55.22 -6.67 -12.27
N ALA A 367 55.12 -7.99 -12.12
CA ALA A 367 53.82 -8.68 -12.06
C ALA A 367 53.03 -8.32 -10.78
N GLU A 368 53.69 -8.22 -9.64
CA GLU A 368 53.08 -7.80 -8.36
C GLU A 368 52.58 -6.34 -8.45
N GLU A 369 53.39 -5.41 -8.94
CA GLU A 369 53.00 -4.01 -9.19
C GLU A 369 51.87 -3.90 -10.22
N GLU A 370 51.84 -4.73 -11.27
CA GLU A 370 50.74 -4.74 -12.23
C GLU A 370 49.44 -5.27 -11.63
N THR A 371 49.49 -6.35 -10.83
CA THR A 371 48.29 -6.83 -10.11
C THR A 371 47.78 -5.84 -9.07
N GLN A 372 48.68 -5.14 -8.35
CA GLN A 372 48.29 -4.07 -7.42
C GLN A 372 47.68 -2.87 -8.15
N ARG A 373 48.24 -2.46 -9.30
CA ARG A 373 47.64 -1.40 -10.14
C ARG A 373 46.24 -1.79 -10.61
N ARG A 374 46.06 -2.99 -11.18
CA ARG A 374 44.74 -3.46 -11.64
C ARG A 374 43.72 -3.51 -10.50
N ALA A 375 44.10 -4.02 -9.32
CA ALA A 375 43.24 -4.04 -8.14
C ALA A 375 42.88 -2.64 -7.63
N ALA A 376 43.83 -1.69 -7.63
CA ALA A 376 43.57 -0.30 -7.25
C ALA A 376 42.69 0.44 -8.27
N GLU A 377 42.86 0.17 -9.56
CA GLU A 377 42.06 0.75 -10.65
C GLU A 377 40.62 0.21 -10.64
N GLU A 378 40.43 -1.09 -10.38
CA GLU A 378 39.10 -1.68 -10.16
C GLU A 378 38.43 -1.15 -8.89
N ALA A 379 39.16 -1.01 -7.77
CA ALA A 379 38.64 -0.41 -6.55
C ALA A 379 38.23 1.06 -6.76
N SER A 380 39.02 1.84 -7.50
CA SER A 380 38.68 3.23 -7.86
C SER A 380 37.42 3.29 -8.71
N ARG A 381 37.30 2.44 -9.75
CA ARG A 381 36.10 2.35 -10.60
C ARG A 381 34.85 1.92 -9.82
N GLN A 382 34.99 1.03 -8.84
CA GLN A 382 33.87 0.64 -7.97
C GLN A 382 33.44 1.79 -7.05
N ALA A 383 34.39 2.55 -6.48
CA ALA A 383 34.09 3.74 -5.67
C ALA A 383 33.42 4.85 -6.51
N GLU A 384 33.92 5.11 -7.72
CA GLU A 384 33.38 6.10 -8.66
C GLU A 384 31.98 5.71 -9.16
N ALA A 385 31.77 4.44 -9.52
CA ALA A 385 30.44 3.93 -9.89
C ALA A 385 29.44 3.97 -8.73
N ALA A 386 29.88 3.71 -7.49
CA ALA A 386 29.04 3.83 -6.31
C ALA A 386 28.70 5.30 -5.98
N ALA A 387 29.63 6.23 -6.18
CA ALA A 387 29.37 7.66 -6.07
C ALA A 387 28.37 8.16 -7.11
N LEU A 388 28.53 7.74 -8.39
CA LEU A 388 27.59 8.04 -9.47
C LEU A 388 26.20 7.43 -9.26
N LEU A 389 26.09 6.27 -8.61
CA LEU A 389 24.81 5.69 -8.22
C LEU A 389 24.12 6.52 -7.14
N LYS A 390 24.84 6.90 -6.08
CA LYS A 390 24.28 7.77 -5.02
C LYS A 390 23.84 9.12 -5.57
N ALA A 391 24.68 9.80 -6.36
CA ALA A 391 24.34 11.07 -6.99
C ALA A 391 23.04 10.97 -7.80
N LYS A 392 22.85 9.89 -8.57
CA LYS A 392 21.61 9.65 -9.33
C LYS A 392 20.41 9.29 -8.46
N GLU A 393 20.60 8.60 -7.34
CA GLU A 393 19.53 8.38 -6.36
C GLU A 393 19.09 9.70 -5.70
N ASP A 394 20.04 10.56 -5.33
CA ASP A 394 19.75 11.83 -4.67
C ASP A 394 19.14 12.86 -5.64
N GLU A 395 19.61 12.91 -6.90
CA GLU A 395 18.93 13.63 -8.00
C GLU A 395 17.49 13.12 -8.20
N GLN A 396 17.26 11.80 -8.19
CA GLN A 396 15.92 11.23 -8.33
C GLN A 396 15.03 11.53 -7.12
N ARG A 397 15.58 11.54 -5.90
CA ARG A 397 14.84 11.92 -4.68
C ARG A 397 14.40 13.38 -4.76
N HIS A 398 15.31 14.31 -5.04
CA HIS A 398 14.94 15.73 -5.20
C HIS A 398 13.96 15.97 -6.37
N ALA A 399 14.10 15.24 -7.49
CA ALA A 399 13.12 15.32 -8.57
C ALA A 399 11.73 14.80 -8.17
N GLN A 400 11.66 13.71 -7.38
CA GLN A 400 10.42 13.19 -6.82
C GLN A 400 9.80 14.10 -5.75
N GLU A 401 10.63 14.72 -4.90
CA GLU A 401 10.20 15.71 -3.90
C GLU A 401 9.61 16.95 -4.56
N GLN A 402 10.29 17.51 -5.57
CA GLN A 402 9.76 18.66 -6.34
C GLN A 402 8.47 18.30 -7.08
N ALA A 403 8.39 17.11 -7.69
CA ALA A 403 7.16 16.63 -8.32
C ALA A 403 6.00 16.44 -7.31
N ARG A 404 6.30 15.91 -6.12
CA ARG A 404 5.33 15.74 -5.03
C ARG A 404 4.84 17.09 -4.49
N LEU A 405 5.75 18.00 -4.16
CA LEU A 405 5.41 19.34 -3.67
C LEU A 405 4.54 20.10 -4.68
N LYS A 406 4.84 19.96 -5.98
CA LYS A 406 4.03 20.57 -7.04
C LYS A 406 2.64 19.93 -7.17
N ALA A 407 2.54 18.60 -7.09
CA ALA A 407 1.25 17.92 -7.09
C ALA A 407 0.40 18.26 -5.84
N GLU A 408 1.04 18.45 -4.69
CA GLU A 408 0.40 18.86 -3.43
C GLU A 408 -0.09 20.33 -3.50
N GLN A 409 0.66 21.21 -4.17
CA GLN A 409 0.23 22.57 -4.51
C GLN A 409 -0.94 22.56 -5.51
N ASP A 410 -0.85 21.80 -6.61
CA ASP A 410 -1.93 21.68 -7.61
C ASP A 410 -3.25 21.18 -6.98
N GLU A 411 -3.20 20.22 -6.04
CA GLU A 411 -4.37 19.74 -5.29
C GLU A 411 -4.87 20.76 -4.27
N ARG A 412 -3.97 21.45 -3.56
CA ARG A 412 -4.35 22.54 -2.64
C ARG A 412 -5.07 23.66 -3.37
N ASP A 413 -4.60 24.06 -4.54
CA ASP A 413 -5.21 25.11 -5.35
C ASP A 413 -6.58 24.68 -5.91
N ARG A 414 -6.76 23.39 -6.25
CA ARG A 414 -8.08 22.81 -6.61
C ARG A 414 -9.06 22.84 -5.43
N LEU A 415 -8.60 22.47 -4.24
CA LEU A 415 -9.41 22.50 -3.02
C LEU A 415 -9.76 23.94 -2.63
N GLU A 416 -8.84 24.90 -2.77
CA GLU A 416 -9.14 26.30 -2.52
C GLU A 416 -10.07 26.90 -3.59
N ALA A 417 -9.91 26.57 -4.87
CA ALA A 417 -10.82 26.97 -5.93
C ALA A 417 -12.25 26.48 -5.67
N THR A 418 -12.44 25.18 -5.38
CA THR A 418 -13.77 24.62 -5.07
C THR A 418 -14.35 25.14 -3.75
N ALA A 419 -13.51 25.54 -2.78
CA ALA A 419 -13.96 26.24 -1.57
C ALA A 419 -14.42 27.68 -1.88
N ARG A 420 -13.69 28.42 -2.74
CA ARG A 420 -14.08 29.76 -3.20
C ARG A 420 -15.39 29.73 -3.99
N GLU A 421 -15.57 28.77 -4.91
CA GLU A 421 -16.83 28.57 -5.65
C GLU A 421 -18.02 28.32 -4.72
N ARG A 422 -17.84 27.47 -3.69
CA ARG A 422 -18.88 27.24 -2.66
C ARG A 422 -19.18 28.50 -1.86
N ALA A 423 -18.16 29.23 -1.43
CA ALA A 423 -18.34 30.50 -0.70
C ALA A 423 -19.06 31.56 -1.55
N GLU A 424 -18.77 31.64 -2.85
CA GLU A 424 -19.51 32.51 -3.78
C GLU A 424 -20.98 32.08 -3.94
N LEU A 425 -21.25 30.78 -4.12
CA LEU A 425 -22.62 30.27 -4.24
C LEU A 425 -23.41 30.53 -2.95
N GLU A 426 -22.81 30.28 -1.78
CA GLU A 426 -23.43 30.60 -0.49
C GLU A 426 -23.65 32.12 -0.31
N ALA A 427 -22.70 32.96 -0.74
CA ALA A 427 -22.87 34.42 -0.67
C ALA A 427 -24.00 34.90 -1.59
N ARG A 428 -24.13 34.34 -2.81
CA ARG A 428 -25.23 34.64 -3.73
C ARG A 428 -26.58 34.20 -3.16
N ILE A 429 -26.66 32.99 -2.58
CA ILE A 429 -27.88 32.48 -1.93
C ILE A 429 -28.29 33.35 -0.74
N ARG A 430 -27.33 33.74 0.12
CA ARG A 430 -27.59 34.67 1.24
C ARG A 430 -28.08 36.02 0.74
N ALA A 431 -27.43 36.61 -0.26
CA ALA A 431 -27.84 37.88 -0.85
C ALA A 431 -29.25 37.83 -1.50
N GLU A 432 -29.60 36.71 -2.15
CA GLU A 432 -30.94 36.50 -2.72
C GLU A 432 -32.01 36.38 -1.62
N ILE A 433 -31.71 35.68 -0.52
CA ILE A 433 -32.60 35.57 0.65
C ILE A 433 -32.78 36.95 1.32
N GLU A 434 -31.70 37.68 1.56
CA GLU A 434 -31.77 39.04 2.11
C GLU A 434 -32.48 40.04 1.19
N ALA A 435 -32.40 39.86 -0.14
CA ALA A 435 -33.15 40.67 -1.09
C ALA A 435 -34.65 40.36 -1.03
N LYS A 436 -35.04 39.09 -0.91
CA LYS A 436 -36.45 38.68 -0.74
C LYS A 436 -37.03 39.16 0.59
N ILE A 437 -36.28 39.03 1.69
CA ILE A 437 -36.70 39.55 3.01
C ILE A 437 -36.89 41.08 2.94
N ARG A 438 -35.95 41.82 2.31
CA ARG A 438 -36.11 43.27 2.12
C ARG A 438 -37.29 43.64 1.23
N ALA A 439 -37.55 42.90 0.15
CA ALA A 439 -38.72 43.11 -0.69
C ALA A 439 -40.03 42.87 0.09
N GLU A 440 -40.12 41.77 0.84
CA GLU A 440 -41.27 41.50 1.71
C GLU A 440 -41.45 42.56 2.81
N GLU A 441 -40.38 43.07 3.40
CA GLU A 441 -40.45 44.17 4.37
C GLU A 441 -40.88 45.49 3.72
N GLU A 442 -40.41 45.80 2.52
CA GLU A 442 -40.86 46.99 1.77
C GLU A 442 -42.33 46.87 1.38
N ASP A 443 -42.79 45.72 0.92
CA ASP A 443 -44.20 45.51 0.56
C ASP A 443 -45.11 45.54 1.80
N LYS A 444 -44.72 44.92 2.93
CA LYS A 444 -45.43 45.07 4.21
C LYS A 444 -45.51 46.54 4.66
N ARG A 445 -44.44 47.33 4.50
CA ARG A 445 -44.46 48.78 4.80
C ARG A 445 -45.37 49.55 3.84
N ARG A 446 -45.39 49.20 2.54
CA ARG A 446 -46.31 49.78 1.54
C ARG A 446 -47.77 49.45 1.86
N GLU A 447 -48.06 48.24 2.31
CA GLU A 447 -49.38 47.81 2.78
C GLU A 447 -49.78 48.57 4.06
N GLU A 448 -48.94 48.60 5.09
CA GLU A 448 -49.22 49.37 6.32
C GLU A 448 -49.43 50.86 6.04
N ASP A 449 -48.62 51.48 5.17
CA ASP A 449 -48.77 52.90 4.84
C ASP A 449 -49.98 53.16 3.93
N ALA A 450 -50.40 52.18 3.12
CA ALA A 450 -51.68 52.24 2.40
C ALA A 450 -52.87 52.09 3.37
N GLU A 451 -52.78 51.26 4.40
CA GLU A 451 -53.79 51.15 5.47
C GLU A 451 -53.84 52.42 6.33
N ARG A 452 -52.68 53.00 6.71
CA ARG A 452 -52.61 54.31 7.38
C ARG A 452 -53.33 55.38 6.56
N ARG A 453 -53.01 55.50 5.26
CA ARG A 453 -53.67 56.47 4.36
C ARG A 453 -55.17 56.21 4.18
N ARG A 454 -55.61 54.94 4.15
CA ARG A 454 -57.04 54.58 4.12
C ARG A 454 -57.74 55.00 5.41
N ALA A 455 -57.15 54.73 6.57
CA ALA A 455 -57.70 55.12 7.86
C ALA A 455 -57.67 56.64 8.09
N GLU A 456 -56.68 57.35 7.56
CA GLU A 456 -56.62 58.81 7.55
C GLU A 456 -57.69 59.41 6.62
N HIS A 457 -57.88 58.85 5.42
CA HIS A 457 -58.95 59.24 4.51
C HIS A 457 -60.34 58.95 5.11
N GLU A 458 -60.55 57.80 5.74
CA GLU A 458 -61.79 57.46 6.44
C GLU A 458 -62.05 58.40 7.63
N ARG A 459 -61.01 58.79 8.38
CA ARG A 459 -61.11 59.82 9.43
C ARG A 459 -61.46 61.19 8.86
N MET A 460 -60.86 61.62 7.75
CA MET A 460 -61.21 62.90 7.12
C MET A 460 -62.65 62.89 6.60
N VAL A 461 -63.08 61.80 5.93
CA VAL A 461 -64.48 61.64 5.50
C VAL A 461 -65.45 61.63 6.69
N ALA A 462 -65.08 61.02 7.82
CA ALA A 462 -65.88 61.05 9.05
C ALA A 462 -65.90 62.46 9.70
N GLU A 463 -64.81 63.21 9.64
CA GLU A 463 -64.73 64.59 10.14
C GLU A 463 -65.52 65.56 9.24
N GLU A 464 -65.45 65.41 7.92
CA GLU A 464 -66.27 66.16 6.95
C GLU A 464 -67.76 65.81 7.09
N ALA A 465 -68.12 64.53 7.26
CA ALA A 465 -69.48 64.11 7.56
C ALA A 465 -69.98 64.68 8.91
N GLY A 466 -69.08 64.79 9.91
CA GLY A 466 -69.37 65.48 11.18
C GLY A 466 -69.51 67.00 11.05
N LYS A 467 -68.84 67.62 10.07
CA LYS A 467 -68.92 69.06 9.76
C LYS A 467 -70.05 69.43 8.80
N ALA A 468 -70.60 68.47 8.06
CA ALA A 468 -71.74 68.64 7.15
C ALA A 468 -73.08 68.99 7.85
N GLY A 469 -73.05 69.28 9.16
CA GLY A 469 -74.16 69.81 9.95
C GLY A 469 -74.25 71.34 10.04
N GLY A 470 -73.53 72.09 9.19
CA GLY A 470 -73.52 73.56 9.23
C GLY A 470 -73.37 74.22 7.85
N LYS A 471 -74.24 75.19 7.54
CA LYS A 471 -74.11 76.04 6.34
C LYS A 471 -73.09 77.16 6.55
N SER A 472 -72.31 77.46 5.51
CA SER A 472 -72.22 78.83 4.99
C SER A 472 -71.60 78.84 3.60
N ASP A 473 -72.18 79.65 2.72
CA ASP A 473 -71.63 80.01 1.41
C ASP A 473 -70.26 80.71 1.55
N PHE A 474 -69.38 80.56 0.56
CA PHE A 474 -68.71 81.70 -0.08
C PHE A 474 -68.11 81.28 -1.43
N ALA A 475 -68.25 82.14 -2.44
CA ALA A 475 -67.73 81.91 -3.79
C ALA A 475 -66.41 82.67 -4.01
N PHE A 476 -65.49 82.08 -4.78
CA PHE A 476 -64.39 82.81 -5.41
C PHE A 476 -63.97 82.13 -6.71
N GLU A 477 -64.00 82.87 -7.82
CA GLU A 477 -63.59 82.43 -9.15
C GLU A 477 -62.19 82.97 -9.47
N ILE A 478 -61.24 82.11 -9.87
CA ILE A 478 -60.11 82.49 -10.75
C ILE A 478 -59.82 81.33 -11.73
N GLU A 479 -60.24 81.56 -12.97
CA GLU A 479 -59.61 81.23 -14.27
C GLU A 479 -58.87 79.89 -14.51
N ARG A 480 -59.31 79.17 -15.56
CA ARG A 480 -58.53 78.25 -16.41
C ARG A 480 -58.05 79.00 -17.68
N PRO A 481 -56.96 78.57 -18.31
CA PRO A 481 -57.06 77.78 -19.57
C PRO A 481 -56.63 76.30 -19.38
N GLU A 482 -57.15 75.29 -20.10
CA GLU A 482 -56.78 74.85 -21.48
C GLU A 482 -55.28 74.44 -21.58
N ILE A 483 -54.89 73.26 -22.08
CA ILE A 483 -55.18 72.68 -23.40
C ILE A 483 -55.12 71.12 -23.40
N GLU A 484 -55.96 70.51 -24.25
CA GLU A 484 -55.91 69.18 -24.95
C GLU A 484 -55.38 67.87 -24.31
N GLU A 485 -56.27 66.86 -24.31
CA GLU A 485 -56.03 65.41 -24.53
C GLU A 485 -55.45 65.15 -25.95
N PRO A 486 -54.74 64.02 -26.26
CA PRO A 486 -55.35 62.69 -26.09
C PRO A 486 -54.45 61.43 -25.94
N ALA A 487 -55.15 60.34 -25.59
CA ALA A 487 -55.00 58.93 -26.01
C ALA A 487 -53.63 58.31 -26.38
N ALA A 488 -53.34 57.16 -25.77
CA ALA A 488 -52.33 56.21 -26.21
C ALA A 488 -52.80 55.36 -27.41
N THR A 489 -51.88 54.86 -28.24
CA THR A 489 -51.84 53.43 -28.66
C THR A 489 -50.55 53.01 -29.39
N THR A 490 -50.22 51.72 -29.26
CA THR A 490 -49.52 50.81 -30.21
C THR A 490 -48.06 51.02 -30.67
N ALA A 491 -47.31 49.92 -30.45
CA ALA A 491 -46.48 49.17 -31.42
C ALA A 491 -44.97 49.43 -31.58
N ASP A 492 -44.26 48.29 -31.58
CA ASP A 492 -43.01 47.88 -32.25
C ASP A 492 -41.68 48.65 -32.10
N ALA A 493 -40.60 47.87 -32.21
CA ALA A 493 -39.21 48.30 -32.36
C ALA A 493 -38.85 48.46 -33.86
N PRO A 494 -37.75 49.15 -34.24
CA PRO A 494 -36.39 48.58 -34.11
C PRO A 494 -35.26 49.61 -33.83
N ASP A 495 -34.01 49.15 -33.89
CA ASP A 495 -32.76 49.92 -33.72
C ASP A 495 -32.62 51.18 -34.60
N THR A 496 -31.98 52.24 -34.07
CA THR A 496 -30.80 52.88 -34.71
C THR A 496 -30.05 53.85 -33.76
N LYS A 497 -28.85 54.31 -34.14
CA LYS A 497 -27.91 55.11 -33.32
C LYS A 497 -27.69 56.53 -33.87
N VAL A 498 -27.70 57.54 -33.00
CA VAL A 498 -27.06 58.88 -33.13
C VAL A 498 -26.78 59.34 -31.67
N THR A 499 -25.57 59.55 -31.10
CA THR A 499 -24.29 60.21 -31.44
C THR A 499 -24.23 61.73 -31.25
N GLU A 500 -23.81 62.17 -30.04
CA GLU A 500 -23.16 63.44 -29.62
C GLU A 500 -22.59 63.18 -28.19
N VAL A 501 -21.65 63.89 -27.56
CA VAL A 501 -20.63 64.91 -27.93
C VAL A 501 -19.48 64.74 -26.88
N VAL A 502 -18.21 64.51 -27.26
CA VAL A 502 -17.13 65.47 -27.52
C VAL A 502 -16.68 66.33 -26.31
N GLU A 503 -15.62 65.85 -25.65
CA GLU A 503 -14.43 66.57 -25.14
C GLU A 503 -14.40 67.48 -23.87
N TRP A 504 -13.44 67.11 -22.98
CA TRP A 504 -12.38 67.93 -22.33
C TRP A 504 -12.39 68.33 -20.82
N PHE A 505 -11.31 67.85 -20.16
CA PHE A 505 -10.41 68.49 -19.17
C PHE A 505 -10.71 68.57 -17.65
N GLU A 506 -9.68 68.11 -16.89
CA GLU A 506 -9.11 68.52 -15.58
C GLU A 506 -9.99 69.29 -14.57
N VAL A 507 -10.03 68.94 -13.26
CA VAL A 507 -8.94 69.18 -12.28
C VAL A 507 -9.24 68.48 -10.94
N GLY A 508 -8.19 67.99 -10.26
CA GLY A 508 -8.04 68.10 -8.80
C GLY A 508 -8.84 67.20 -7.84
N LEU A 509 -8.24 66.08 -7.44
CA LEU A 509 -8.40 65.53 -6.09
C LEU A 509 -7.01 65.27 -5.48
N GLU A 510 -6.52 66.24 -4.71
CA GLU A 510 -5.26 66.11 -3.98
C GLU A 510 -5.40 65.42 -2.62
N ASN A 511 -4.29 64.86 -2.14
CA ASN A 511 -3.90 64.82 -0.73
C ASN A 511 -4.81 64.05 0.28
N ARG A 512 -4.52 62.74 0.45
CA ARG A 512 -3.97 62.26 1.75
C ARG A 512 -3.14 60.96 1.66
N ALA A 513 -1.81 61.12 1.59
CA ALA A 513 -0.77 60.47 2.43
C ALA A 513 -1.12 59.15 3.18
N LYS A 514 -0.35 58.04 3.17
CA LYS A 514 1.05 57.66 2.76
C LYS A 514 1.06 56.12 2.49
N THR A 515 2.07 55.39 2.00
CA THR A 515 3.56 55.49 1.93
C THR A 515 4.14 55.02 0.57
N ALA A 516 5.46 55.15 0.37
CA ALA A 516 6.17 54.92 -0.90
C ALA A 516 6.55 53.44 -1.21
N PRO A 517 6.91 53.10 -2.47
CA PRO A 517 6.99 51.70 -2.97
C PRO A 517 8.41 51.17 -3.28
N VAL A 518 8.49 49.88 -3.61
CA VAL A 518 9.62 49.23 -4.29
C VAL A 518 9.38 49.21 -5.81
N PRO A 519 10.39 49.52 -6.67
CA PRO A 519 10.30 49.33 -8.11
C PRO A 519 10.93 48.01 -8.58
N ASP A 520 10.18 47.22 -9.35
CA ASP A 520 10.75 46.25 -10.30
C ASP A 520 11.45 46.97 -11.46
N ARG A 521 12.47 46.34 -12.05
CA ARG A 521 13.02 46.69 -13.37
C ARG A 521 13.75 45.52 -14.02
N SER A 522 13.07 44.87 -14.94
CA SER A 522 13.68 44.07 -16.00
C SER A 522 14.19 44.98 -17.14
N GLN A 523 15.43 44.74 -17.61
CA GLN A 523 15.91 45.18 -18.93
C GLN A 523 17.23 44.47 -19.29
N ASP A 524 17.23 43.73 -20.40
CA ASP A 524 18.44 43.13 -20.98
C ASP A 524 19.34 44.18 -21.63
N HIS A 525 20.67 44.08 -21.44
CA HIS A 525 21.64 44.50 -22.46
C HIS A 525 22.96 43.71 -22.39
N PHE A 526 23.02 42.68 -23.23
CA PHE A 526 24.17 42.18 -24.00
C PHE A 526 25.60 42.62 -23.60
N ARG A 527 26.47 41.62 -23.35
CA ARG A 527 27.92 41.72 -23.63
C ARG A 527 28.49 40.35 -23.98
N THR A 528 29.46 40.29 -24.88
CA THR A 528 29.97 39.05 -25.49
C THR A 528 31.50 39.01 -25.60
N LEU A 529 32.03 37.81 -25.83
CA LEU A 529 33.41 37.44 -26.18
C LEU A 529 34.46 37.53 -25.04
N PRO A 530 35.60 36.79 -25.14
CA PRO A 530 36.00 35.84 -26.19
C PRO A 530 36.28 34.40 -25.68
N ASP A 531 36.46 33.47 -26.62
CA ASP A 531 37.17 32.20 -26.42
C ASP A 531 38.71 32.42 -26.49
N GLU A 532 39.51 31.67 -25.71
CA GLU A 532 40.63 30.84 -26.19
C GLU A 532 41.43 30.18 -25.03
N ASP A 533 41.98 29.00 -25.32
CA ASP A 533 43.10 28.26 -24.73
C ASP A 533 43.25 27.93 -23.22
N HIS A 534 43.33 26.62 -22.97
CA HIS A 534 44.29 25.91 -22.11
C HIS A 534 44.81 26.58 -20.81
N SER A 535 44.40 26.06 -19.63
CA SER A 535 45.33 25.31 -18.73
C SER A 535 44.72 24.82 -17.40
N GLU A 536 45.25 23.68 -16.96
CA GLU A 536 45.44 23.20 -15.57
C GLU A 536 44.29 23.08 -14.55
N PHE A 537 44.28 21.91 -13.89
CA PHE A 537 43.51 21.61 -12.69
C PHE A 537 43.80 22.59 -11.55
N ARG A 538 42.74 23.08 -10.90
CA ARG A 538 42.75 23.33 -9.46
C ARG A 538 41.57 22.65 -8.80
N ALA A 539 41.84 21.71 -7.89
CA ALA A 539 40.83 21.22 -6.97
C ALA A 539 40.37 22.38 -6.09
N VAL A 540 39.08 22.74 -6.17
CA VAL A 540 38.47 23.63 -5.21
C VAL A 540 38.29 22.83 -3.92
N SER A 541 39.23 23.00 -2.99
CA SER A 541 39.08 22.53 -1.62
C SER A 541 37.94 23.30 -0.97
N VAL A 542 36.72 22.77 -1.08
CA VAL A 542 35.59 23.18 -0.23
C VAL A 542 36.07 22.99 1.22
N PRO A 543 36.01 24.01 2.08
CA PRO A 543 36.31 23.83 3.50
C PRO A 543 35.35 22.79 4.06
N GLU A 544 35.91 21.68 4.54
CA GLU A 544 35.17 20.68 5.29
C GLU A 544 34.76 21.32 6.62
N GLU A 545 33.58 21.96 6.64
CA GLU A 545 32.94 22.42 7.87
C GLU A 545 32.59 21.18 8.70
N ALA A 546 33.57 20.75 9.48
CA ALA A 546 33.44 19.68 10.46
C ALA A 546 32.38 20.12 11.49
N THR A 547 31.13 19.73 11.22
CA THR A 547 30.00 19.89 12.13
C THR A 547 30.34 19.15 13.42
N GLN A 548 30.73 19.92 14.43
CA GLN A 548 31.00 19.42 15.77
C GLN A 548 29.69 18.91 16.35
N SER A 549 29.42 17.61 16.13
CA SER A 549 28.38 16.87 16.84
C SER A 549 28.54 17.16 18.34
N PRO A 550 27.49 17.56 19.06
CA PRO A 550 27.62 17.99 20.45
C PRO A 550 28.11 16.81 21.30
N GLU A 551 29.40 16.83 21.67
CA GLU A 551 29.99 15.78 22.49
C GLU A 551 29.24 15.69 23.83
N LEU A 552 28.88 14.46 24.21
CA LEU A 552 28.22 14.21 25.50
C LEU A 552 29.11 14.74 26.63
N SER A 553 28.59 15.70 27.40
CA SER A 553 29.27 16.25 28.57
C SER A 553 29.78 15.13 29.48
N ARG A 554 31.04 15.23 29.92
CA ARG A 554 31.70 14.15 30.69
C ARG A 554 30.95 13.75 31.96
N ASP A 555 30.23 14.69 32.56
CA ASP A 555 29.40 14.43 33.74
C ASP A 555 28.19 13.55 33.40
N LEU A 556 27.55 13.79 32.25
CA LEU A 556 26.46 12.95 31.72
C LEU A 556 26.95 11.54 31.35
N GLU A 557 28.14 11.43 30.76
CA GLU A 557 28.84 10.16 30.53
C GLU A 557 29.12 9.38 31.85
N ASN A 558 29.41 10.08 32.94
CA ASN A 558 29.64 9.48 34.26
C ASN A 558 28.31 9.06 34.92
N ASP A 559 27.26 9.88 34.83
CA ASP A 559 25.96 9.57 35.41
C ASP A 559 25.26 8.41 34.69
N LEU A 560 25.41 8.28 33.36
CA LEU A 560 25.00 7.08 32.61
C LEU A 560 25.72 5.80 33.06
N ARG A 561 26.94 5.91 33.61
CA ARG A 561 27.71 4.79 34.17
C ARG A 561 27.55 4.64 35.69
N SER A 562 26.72 5.48 36.33
CA SER A 562 26.53 5.49 37.78
C SER A 562 25.91 4.18 38.32
N ALA A 563 26.36 3.74 39.50
CA ALA A 563 25.78 2.58 40.16
C ALA A 563 24.30 2.80 40.55
N ASN A 564 23.89 4.05 40.80
CA ASN A 564 22.52 4.38 41.18
C ASN A 564 21.57 4.40 39.96
N ALA A 565 20.49 3.61 40.02
CA ALA A 565 19.50 3.52 38.96
C ALA A 565 18.76 4.85 38.70
N THR A 566 18.45 5.65 39.74
CA THR A 566 17.80 6.95 39.53
C THR A 566 18.72 7.97 38.87
N ALA A 567 20.03 7.92 39.13
CA ALA A 567 21.01 8.77 38.43
C ALA A 567 21.10 8.40 36.94
N ARG A 568 21.20 7.10 36.61
CA ARG A 568 21.15 6.63 35.21
C ARG A 568 19.83 7.01 34.53
N ALA A 569 18.69 6.85 35.23
CA ALA A 569 17.37 7.16 34.70
C ALA A 569 17.16 8.66 34.42
N ALA A 570 17.78 9.54 35.23
CA ALA A 570 17.82 10.97 34.98
C ALA A 570 18.74 11.32 33.80
N ALA A 571 19.95 10.76 33.76
CA ALA A 571 20.90 10.98 32.66
C ALA A 571 20.33 10.54 31.30
N VAL A 572 19.61 9.40 31.25
CA VAL A 572 18.92 8.95 30.03
C VAL A 572 17.83 9.93 29.58
N ALA A 573 17.14 10.60 30.51
CA ALA A 573 16.10 11.59 30.20
C ALA A 573 16.65 12.96 29.71
N GLU A 574 17.95 13.23 29.90
CA GLU A 574 18.61 14.43 29.37
C GLU A 574 19.19 14.24 27.96
N LEU A 575 19.42 12.99 27.51
CA LEU A 575 19.95 12.67 26.17
C LEU A 575 19.17 13.27 24.98
N PRO A 576 17.82 13.38 24.98
CA PRO A 576 17.08 14.01 23.88
C PRO A 576 17.48 15.46 23.61
N LYS A 577 17.91 16.19 24.66
CA LYS A 577 18.33 17.60 24.57
C LYS A 577 19.70 17.78 23.92
N VAL A 578 20.50 16.70 23.85
CA VAL A 578 21.78 16.66 23.11
C VAL A 578 21.51 16.28 21.65
N GLY A 579 20.60 15.33 21.43
CA GLY A 579 20.19 14.90 20.09
C GLY A 579 21.23 14.07 19.34
N GLY A 580 20.91 13.76 18.08
CA GLY A 580 21.81 13.04 17.16
C GLY A 580 21.95 11.53 17.42
N GLU A 581 22.73 10.88 16.55
CA GLU A 581 22.90 9.42 16.52
C GLU A 581 23.57 8.86 17.80
N GLU A 582 24.47 9.60 18.44
CA GLU A 582 25.09 9.12 19.69
C GLU A 582 24.08 9.10 20.85
N ALA A 583 23.20 10.11 20.96
CA ALA A 583 22.09 10.08 21.91
C ALA A 583 21.15 8.90 21.62
N TYR A 584 20.82 8.65 20.34
CA TYR A 584 20.06 7.48 19.92
C TYR A 584 20.70 6.15 20.36
N HIS A 585 22.01 5.99 20.17
CA HIS A 585 22.74 4.78 20.57
C HIS A 585 22.82 4.61 22.09
N ARG A 586 22.97 5.68 22.87
CA ARG A 586 22.94 5.61 24.35
C ARG A 586 21.54 5.31 24.89
N ILE A 587 20.48 5.91 24.33
CA ILE A 587 19.08 5.61 24.68
C ILE A 587 18.73 4.16 24.33
N THR A 588 19.10 3.69 23.14
CA THR A 588 18.79 2.31 22.72
C THR A 588 19.58 1.24 23.50
N ALA A 589 20.77 1.57 24.00
CA ALA A 589 21.50 0.72 24.95
C ALA A 589 20.83 0.66 26.34
N ALA A 590 20.21 1.75 26.80
CA ALA A 590 19.57 1.82 28.11
C ALA A 590 18.34 0.89 28.27
N PHE A 591 17.77 0.35 27.18
CA PHE A 591 16.77 -0.72 27.26
C PHE A 591 17.32 -2.06 27.78
N ASP A 592 18.64 -2.27 27.79
CA ASP A 592 19.26 -3.46 28.37
C ASP A 592 19.63 -3.28 29.86
N ASP A 593 19.36 -2.12 30.48
CA ASP A 593 19.62 -1.87 31.90
C ASP A 593 18.80 -2.81 32.80
N GLN A 594 19.36 -3.22 33.94
CA GLN A 594 18.71 -4.11 34.89
C GLN A 594 17.48 -3.47 35.56
N SER A 595 17.48 -2.15 35.79
CA SER A 595 16.37 -1.41 36.40
C SER A 595 15.24 -1.15 35.42
N ALA A 596 14.00 -1.45 35.82
CA ALA A 596 12.80 -1.09 35.05
C ALA A 596 12.60 0.43 34.92
N GLU A 597 13.12 1.21 35.86
CA GLU A 597 13.06 2.67 35.87
C GLU A 597 13.92 3.27 34.76
N VAL A 598 15.18 2.83 34.63
CA VAL A 598 16.09 3.27 33.56
C VAL A 598 15.53 2.91 32.18
N ARG A 599 15.00 1.70 32.01
CA ARG A 599 14.32 1.30 30.76
C ARG A 599 13.08 2.15 30.48
N SER A 600 12.31 2.54 31.50
CA SER A 600 11.14 3.40 31.36
C SER A 600 11.52 4.84 30.97
N SER A 601 12.64 5.37 31.51
CA SER A 601 13.24 6.61 31.02
C SER A 601 13.72 6.47 29.57
N ALA A 602 14.31 5.34 29.18
CA ALA A 602 14.74 5.11 27.80
C ALA A 602 13.56 5.10 26.81
N ALA A 603 12.38 4.60 27.21
CA ALA A 603 11.17 4.70 26.39
C ALA A 603 10.70 6.15 26.20
N ARG A 604 10.73 7.00 27.25
CA ARG A 604 10.41 8.42 27.11
C ARG A 604 11.45 9.16 26.29
N ALA A 605 12.73 9.00 26.63
CA ALA A 605 13.82 9.61 25.88
C ALA A 605 13.82 9.24 24.39
N LEU A 606 13.44 8.01 24.01
CA LEU A 606 13.30 7.64 22.61
C LEU A 606 12.08 8.27 21.92
N PHE A 607 11.00 8.50 22.67
CA PHE A 607 9.82 9.24 22.21
C PHE A 607 10.09 10.73 22.04
N ASP A 608 10.88 11.32 22.94
CA ASP A 608 11.22 12.74 22.99
C ASP A 608 12.38 13.15 22.05
N LEU A 609 13.05 12.20 21.39
CA LEU A 609 14.29 12.42 20.60
C LEU A 609 14.05 12.79 19.13
N GLN A 610 12.94 12.37 18.53
CA GLN A 610 12.65 12.57 17.10
C GLN A 610 11.19 12.93 16.86
N ASP A 611 10.94 13.85 15.91
CA ASP A 611 9.60 14.30 15.55
C ASP A 611 8.70 13.15 15.02
N ASP A 612 9.30 12.12 14.41
CA ASP A 612 8.64 10.85 14.09
C ASP A 612 9.01 9.78 15.14
N CYS A 613 8.18 9.69 16.17
CA CYS A 613 8.35 8.68 17.23
C CYS A 613 8.18 7.24 16.69
N ALA A 614 7.37 7.03 15.64
CA ALA A 614 7.11 5.71 15.08
C ALA A 614 8.34 5.18 14.32
N ALA A 615 9.06 6.04 13.58
CA ALA A 615 10.33 5.72 12.96
C ALA A 615 11.40 5.37 14.01
N ALA A 616 11.54 6.19 15.06
CA ALA A 616 12.52 5.98 16.14
C ALA A 616 12.36 4.61 16.82
N PHE A 617 11.13 4.26 17.21
CA PHE A 617 10.80 2.94 17.79
C PHE A 617 10.87 1.80 16.77
N THR A 618 10.52 2.03 15.50
CA THR A 618 10.63 1.00 14.43
C THR A 618 12.09 0.65 14.18
N ARG A 619 12.98 1.63 14.10
CA ARG A 619 14.44 1.43 13.99
C ARG A 619 14.96 0.68 15.21
N ALA A 620 14.56 1.09 16.42
CA ALA A 620 15.03 0.47 17.66
C ALA A 620 14.60 -1.00 17.75
N LEU A 621 13.35 -1.32 17.38
CA LEU A 621 12.85 -2.70 17.35
C LEU A 621 13.48 -3.53 16.21
N ARG A 622 13.81 -2.93 15.06
CA ARG A 622 14.52 -3.61 13.96
C ARG A 622 15.92 -4.04 14.39
N GLU A 623 16.69 -3.12 14.97
CA GLU A 623 18.07 -3.34 15.42
C GLU A 623 18.16 -4.17 16.72
N ALA A 624 17.12 -4.17 17.55
CA ALA A 624 17.09 -4.89 18.83
C ALA A 624 17.08 -6.42 18.73
N SER A 625 17.76 -7.07 19.69
CA SER A 625 17.69 -8.52 19.93
C SER A 625 16.31 -8.97 20.44
N PRO A 626 15.96 -10.28 20.40
CA PRO A 626 14.69 -10.79 20.94
C PRO A 626 14.50 -10.57 22.46
N GLN A 627 15.57 -10.29 23.21
CA GLN A 627 15.52 -9.82 24.59
C GLN A 627 15.19 -8.33 24.62
N ARG A 628 15.98 -7.50 23.93
CA ARG A 628 15.81 -6.03 23.92
C ARG A 628 14.45 -5.60 23.34
N ARG A 629 13.93 -6.28 22.32
CA ARG A 629 12.56 -6.04 21.78
C ARG A 629 11.49 -6.15 22.88
N ARG A 630 11.53 -7.22 23.69
CA ARG A 630 10.60 -7.40 24.82
C ARG A 630 10.85 -6.40 25.93
N ALA A 631 12.10 -5.97 26.14
CA ALA A 631 12.44 -4.90 27.08
C ALA A 631 11.87 -3.54 26.66
N ILE A 632 11.95 -3.20 25.35
CA ILE A 632 11.33 -2.00 24.75
C ILE A 632 9.80 -2.05 24.93
N GLY A 633 9.14 -3.16 24.57
CA GLY A 633 7.69 -3.32 24.75
C GLY A 633 7.24 -3.16 26.20
N ALA A 634 7.95 -3.81 27.12
CA ALA A 634 7.71 -3.66 28.56
C ALA A 634 7.94 -2.22 29.06
N ALA A 635 8.94 -1.52 28.51
CA ALA A 635 9.25 -0.14 28.85
C ALA A 635 8.20 0.87 28.37
N ILE A 636 7.64 0.71 27.15
CA ILE A 636 6.51 1.52 26.67
C ILE A 636 5.28 1.31 27.59
N GLY A 637 5.06 0.07 28.03
CA GLY A 637 3.99 -0.28 28.98
C GLY A 637 4.19 0.29 30.39
N SER A 638 5.43 0.37 30.90
CA SER A 638 5.73 0.83 32.27
C SER A 638 6.04 2.33 32.39
N SER A 639 6.51 2.98 31.32
CA SER A 639 6.77 4.43 31.25
C SER A 639 5.49 5.29 31.27
N GLY A 640 4.32 4.67 31.10
CA GLY A 640 3.02 5.34 31.02
C GLY A 640 2.64 5.81 29.61
N LEU A 641 3.58 5.83 28.66
CA LEU A 641 3.32 6.19 27.26
C LEU A 641 2.18 5.37 26.66
N ALA A 642 2.10 4.07 26.96
CA ALA A 642 0.99 3.22 26.55
C ALA A 642 -0.38 3.74 27.04
N ASN A 643 -0.47 4.20 28.28
CA ASN A 643 -1.73 4.72 28.85
C ASN A 643 -2.10 6.09 28.28
N GLU A 644 -1.13 6.83 27.76
CA GLU A 644 -1.31 8.12 27.09
C GLU A 644 -1.78 7.94 25.66
N ALA A 645 -1.09 7.10 24.88
CA ALA A 645 -1.54 6.69 23.57
C ALA A 645 -2.97 6.09 23.60
N ILE A 646 -3.31 5.27 24.60
CA ILE A 646 -4.68 4.71 24.74
C ILE A 646 -5.75 5.82 24.90
N ARG A 647 -5.45 6.95 25.55
CA ARG A 647 -6.36 8.11 25.62
C ARG A 647 -6.45 8.84 24.29
N ASN A 648 -5.33 8.94 23.57
CA ASN A 648 -5.21 9.71 22.33
C ASN A 648 -5.73 8.93 21.09
N LEU A 649 -6.10 7.65 21.21
CA LEU A 649 -6.73 6.84 20.15
C LEU A 649 -8.07 7.39 19.63
N THR A 650 -8.71 8.32 20.34
CA THR A 650 -9.91 9.04 19.91
C THR A 650 -9.70 10.56 20.05
N GLY A 651 -8.52 11.05 19.66
CA GLY A 651 -8.18 12.47 19.68
C GLY A 651 -8.72 13.25 18.47
N GLU A 652 -8.73 14.57 18.56
CA GLU A 652 -9.17 15.47 17.47
C GLU A 652 -8.12 15.60 16.36
N SER A 653 -6.83 15.49 16.69
CA SER A 653 -5.73 15.45 15.71
C SER A 653 -5.56 14.04 15.13
N ARG A 654 -5.49 13.97 13.79
CA ARG A 654 -5.19 12.74 13.05
C ARG A 654 -3.77 12.24 13.33
N ASP A 655 -2.83 13.15 13.45
CA ASP A 655 -1.40 12.85 13.60
C ASP A 655 -1.14 12.24 14.98
N GLN A 656 -1.65 12.89 16.04
CA GLN A 656 -1.61 12.35 17.42
C GLN A 656 -2.32 10.99 17.53
N THR A 657 -3.39 10.77 16.77
CA THR A 657 -4.11 9.49 16.72
C THR A 657 -3.28 8.42 15.98
N TYR A 658 -2.57 8.80 14.93
CA TYR A 658 -1.65 7.93 14.18
C TYR A 658 -0.42 7.54 15.00
N ASP A 659 0.19 8.49 15.71
CA ASP A 659 1.33 8.25 16.60
C ASP A 659 0.93 7.32 17.76
N ALA A 660 -0.21 7.61 18.39
CA ALA A 660 -0.80 6.76 19.42
C ALA A 660 -1.07 5.33 18.93
N PHE A 661 -1.68 5.19 17.76
CA PHE A 661 -1.91 3.88 17.15
C PHE A 661 -0.58 3.16 16.84
N SER A 662 0.39 3.86 16.25
CA SER A 662 1.68 3.31 15.85
C SER A 662 2.51 2.85 17.05
N LEU A 663 2.60 3.67 18.11
CA LEU A 663 3.32 3.31 19.33
C LEU A 663 2.70 2.10 20.03
N LEU A 664 1.37 2.01 20.09
CA LEU A 664 0.66 0.85 20.66
C LEU A 664 0.78 -0.40 19.79
N PHE A 665 0.80 -0.26 18.47
CA PHE A 665 1.04 -1.34 17.53
C PHE A 665 2.47 -1.87 17.64
N LEU A 666 3.47 -0.99 17.75
CA LEU A 666 4.87 -1.35 17.97
C LEU A 666 5.07 -2.01 19.34
N MET A 667 4.45 -1.49 20.41
CA MET A 667 4.43 -2.14 21.74
C MET A 667 3.79 -3.54 21.69
N SER A 668 2.68 -3.69 20.96
CA SER A 668 2.06 -5.00 20.72
C SER A 668 3.04 -5.92 19.98
N LYS A 669 3.59 -5.52 18.83
CA LYS A 669 4.57 -6.32 18.06
C LYS A 669 5.83 -6.68 18.87
N ALA A 670 6.22 -5.85 19.83
CA ALA A 670 7.30 -6.12 20.79
C ALA A 670 6.95 -7.19 21.86
N GLY A 671 5.68 -7.56 21.98
CA GLY A 671 5.15 -8.64 22.82
C GLY A 671 4.42 -8.18 24.10
N GLU A 672 4.24 -6.88 24.31
CA GLU A 672 3.58 -6.36 25.52
C GLU A 672 2.12 -5.94 25.26
N VAL A 673 1.23 -6.93 25.26
CA VAL A 673 -0.21 -6.72 25.03
C VAL A 673 -1.03 -6.49 26.30
N LYS A 674 -0.45 -6.60 27.51
CA LYS A 674 -1.24 -6.51 28.78
C LYS A 674 -1.95 -5.15 28.97
N PRO A 675 -1.36 -3.98 28.65
CA PRO A 675 -2.06 -2.70 28.76
C PRO A 675 -3.29 -2.63 27.84
N LEU A 676 -3.15 -3.16 26.62
CA LEU A 676 -4.21 -3.19 25.61
C LEU A 676 -5.36 -4.13 26.01
N MET A 677 -5.05 -5.31 26.58
CA MET A 677 -6.08 -6.22 27.11
C MET A 677 -6.89 -5.58 28.25
N ARG A 678 -6.21 -4.89 29.18
CA ARG A 678 -6.89 -4.11 30.24
C ARG A 678 -7.76 -3.00 29.66
N ALA A 679 -7.28 -2.28 28.65
CA ALA A 679 -8.10 -1.26 27.99
C ALA A 679 -9.42 -1.83 27.43
N ILE A 680 -9.41 -3.04 26.83
CA ILE A 680 -10.64 -3.66 26.32
C ILE A 680 -11.57 -4.11 27.46
N GLU A 681 -11.05 -4.60 28.60
CA GLU A 681 -11.86 -5.03 29.75
C GLU A 681 -12.37 -3.84 30.61
N GLU A 682 -11.57 -2.77 30.80
CA GLU A 682 -11.76 -1.75 31.84
C GLU A 682 -12.10 -0.33 31.33
N HIS A 683 -11.69 0.08 30.13
CA HIS A 683 -11.76 1.50 29.69
C HIS A 683 -13.21 2.05 29.56
N PRO A 684 -13.51 3.31 29.97
CA PRO A 684 -14.89 3.82 29.93
C PRO A 684 -15.44 4.06 28.50
N ASN A 685 -14.63 4.57 27.55
CA ASN A 685 -15.10 4.76 26.17
C ASN A 685 -15.08 3.43 25.39
N THR A 686 -16.24 3.04 24.85
CA THR A 686 -16.45 1.90 23.95
C THR A 686 -15.65 2.02 22.64
N GLU A 687 -15.50 3.22 22.08
CA GLU A 687 -14.77 3.43 20.82
C GLU A 687 -13.28 3.09 20.97
N VAL A 688 -12.66 3.51 22.08
CA VAL A 688 -11.29 3.12 22.44
C VAL A 688 -11.18 1.59 22.62
N ARG A 689 -12.17 0.92 23.25
CA ARG A 689 -12.19 -0.55 23.31
C ARG A 689 -12.20 -1.17 21.91
N LEU A 690 -13.04 -0.66 21.00
CA LEU A 690 -13.14 -1.14 19.61
C LEU A 690 -11.86 -0.86 18.80
N ALA A 691 -11.24 0.30 18.97
CA ALA A 691 -9.97 0.66 18.35
C ALA A 691 -8.84 -0.28 18.80
N VAL A 692 -8.74 -0.56 20.11
CA VAL A 692 -7.75 -1.49 20.66
C VAL A 692 -8.00 -2.94 20.21
N VAL A 693 -9.26 -3.38 20.08
CA VAL A 693 -9.59 -4.69 19.49
C VAL A 693 -9.08 -4.79 18.04
N LYS A 694 -9.32 -3.75 17.21
CA LYS A 694 -8.86 -3.70 15.81
C LYS A 694 -7.33 -3.66 15.71
N LEU A 695 -6.66 -2.85 16.52
CA LEU A 695 -5.19 -2.76 16.59
C LEU A 695 -4.58 -4.13 16.92
N LEU A 696 -5.12 -4.81 17.94
CA LEU A 696 -4.67 -6.14 18.34
C LEU A 696 -5.00 -7.22 17.29
N ALA A 697 -6.11 -7.10 16.55
CA ALA A 697 -6.39 -8.00 15.42
C ALA A 697 -5.29 -7.89 14.34
N LEU A 698 -4.93 -6.67 13.96
CA LEU A 698 -3.84 -6.37 13.01
C LEU A 698 -2.44 -6.76 13.54
N SER A 699 -2.27 -6.96 14.85
CA SER A 699 -1.01 -7.41 15.43
C SER A 699 -0.63 -8.85 15.02
N GLY A 700 -1.62 -9.70 14.75
CA GLY A 700 -1.43 -11.10 14.33
C GLY A 700 -0.76 -12.02 15.36
N GLN A 701 -0.67 -11.63 16.64
CA GLN A 701 0.04 -12.43 17.66
C GLN A 701 -0.80 -13.59 18.23
N PRO A 702 -0.20 -14.78 18.45
CA PRO A 702 -0.93 -15.94 18.98
C PRO A 702 -1.43 -15.74 20.42
N GLU A 703 -0.73 -14.94 21.24
CA GLU A 703 -1.16 -14.57 22.59
C GLU A 703 -2.48 -13.79 22.59
N VAL A 704 -2.72 -12.97 21.56
CA VAL A 704 -3.94 -12.17 21.39
C VAL A 704 -5.14 -13.08 21.15
N LEU A 705 -5.01 -14.08 20.27
CA LEU A 705 -6.06 -15.06 19.99
C LEU A 705 -6.47 -15.83 21.27
N ALA A 706 -5.49 -16.20 22.11
CA ALA A 706 -5.74 -16.85 23.39
C ALA A 706 -6.35 -15.91 24.46
N ALA A 707 -6.08 -14.61 24.41
CA ALA A 707 -6.74 -13.62 25.26
C ALA A 707 -8.19 -13.37 24.82
N PHE A 708 -8.41 -13.07 23.54
CA PHE A 708 -9.72 -12.81 22.96
C PHE A 708 -10.70 -13.97 23.17
N ARG A 709 -10.27 -15.23 22.97
CA ARG A 709 -11.10 -16.41 23.25
C ARG A 709 -11.55 -16.49 24.72
N ARG A 710 -10.72 -16.06 25.69
CA ARG A 710 -11.09 -16.00 27.12
C ARG A 710 -12.03 -14.84 27.43
N MET A 711 -11.82 -13.68 26.81
CA MET A 711 -12.68 -12.49 26.96
C MET A 711 -14.09 -12.72 26.41
N ALA A 712 -14.22 -13.36 25.24
CA ALA A 712 -15.50 -13.66 24.62
C ALA A 712 -16.40 -14.55 25.50
N VAL A 713 -15.82 -15.48 26.25
CA VAL A 713 -16.53 -16.41 27.16
C VAL A 713 -16.94 -15.75 28.49
N ARG A 714 -16.20 -14.73 28.96
CA ARG A 714 -16.42 -14.11 30.29
C ARG A 714 -17.70 -13.28 30.42
N GLY A 715 -18.36 -12.93 29.31
CA GLY A 715 -19.64 -12.21 29.31
C GLY A 715 -19.59 -10.72 29.73
N SER A 716 -18.54 -10.27 30.41
CA SER A 716 -18.38 -8.93 31.00
C SER A 716 -18.25 -7.76 30.00
N LEU A 717 -18.12 -8.02 28.70
CA LEU A 717 -17.97 -6.99 27.67
C LEU A 717 -19.33 -6.47 27.15
N PRO A 718 -19.41 -5.20 26.69
CA PRO A 718 -20.52 -4.69 25.89
C PRO A 718 -20.78 -5.55 24.64
N ALA A 719 -21.99 -5.49 24.08
CA ALA A 719 -22.39 -6.37 22.97
C ALA A 719 -21.58 -6.09 21.69
N GLU A 720 -21.28 -4.81 21.45
CA GLU A 720 -20.53 -4.27 20.32
C GLU A 720 -19.08 -4.72 20.40
N VAL A 721 -18.46 -4.57 21.58
CA VAL A 721 -17.08 -5.00 21.85
C VAL A 721 -16.94 -6.52 21.78
N ARG A 722 -17.92 -7.26 22.32
CA ARG A 722 -17.98 -8.73 22.20
C ARG A 722 -18.11 -9.17 20.74
N SER A 723 -18.90 -8.47 19.94
CA SER A 723 -19.03 -8.73 18.49
C SER A 723 -17.68 -8.50 17.77
N ALA A 724 -17.04 -7.35 18.00
CA ALA A 724 -15.73 -7.04 17.42
C ALA A 724 -14.63 -8.01 17.86
N VAL A 725 -14.65 -8.50 19.11
CA VAL A 725 -13.73 -9.55 19.59
C VAL A 725 -13.97 -10.88 18.87
N MET A 726 -15.22 -11.27 18.62
CA MET A 726 -15.54 -12.47 17.82
C MET A 726 -15.12 -12.31 16.36
N GLU A 727 -15.34 -11.14 15.76
CA GLU A 727 -14.88 -10.81 14.41
C GLU A 727 -13.35 -10.88 14.33
N ALA A 728 -12.63 -10.30 15.29
CA ALA A 728 -11.17 -10.37 15.36
C ALA A 728 -10.65 -11.81 15.54
N ILE A 729 -11.31 -12.65 16.34
CA ILE A 729 -10.99 -14.09 16.44
C ILE A 729 -11.14 -14.76 15.06
N TYR A 730 -12.19 -14.45 14.31
CA TYR A 730 -12.39 -14.98 12.96
C TYR A 730 -11.36 -14.45 11.96
N GLN A 731 -11.03 -13.15 11.97
CA GLN A 731 -10.01 -12.55 11.11
C GLN A 731 -8.63 -13.19 11.37
N ILE A 732 -8.16 -13.24 12.63
CA ILE A 732 -6.88 -13.87 12.97
C ILE A 732 -6.88 -15.35 12.54
N THR A 733 -7.94 -16.11 12.86
CA THR A 733 -8.01 -17.54 12.52
C THR A 733 -8.04 -17.79 11.01
N SER A 734 -8.72 -16.94 10.22
CA SER A 734 -8.80 -17.05 8.76
C SER A 734 -7.56 -16.54 8.02
N GLN A 735 -6.71 -15.74 8.67
CA GLN A 735 -5.38 -15.35 8.17
C GLN A 735 -4.27 -16.35 8.53
N SER A 736 -4.48 -17.24 9.51
CA SER A 736 -3.51 -18.27 9.96
C SER A 736 -3.55 -19.68 9.28
N PRO A 737 -4.10 -19.94 8.07
CA PRO A 737 -4.01 -21.29 7.46
C PRO A 737 -2.58 -21.82 7.24
N ALA A 738 -1.58 -20.94 7.15
CA ALA A 738 -0.23 -21.29 6.71
C ALA A 738 0.59 -22.14 7.70
N GLU A 739 0.31 -22.08 9.01
CA GLU A 739 1.13 -22.75 10.03
C GLU A 739 0.54 -24.08 10.53
N ALA A 740 -0.70 -24.41 10.16
CA ALA A 740 -1.37 -25.65 10.57
C ALA A 740 -0.86 -26.93 9.85
N GLY A 741 0.09 -26.79 8.93
CA GLY A 741 0.64 -27.90 8.12
C GLY A 741 1.92 -28.54 8.64
N SER A 742 2.37 -28.23 9.86
CA SER A 742 3.65 -28.71 10.41
C SER A 742 3.59 -29.10 11.90
N MET A 743 2.73 -30.06 12.24
CA MET A 743 2.85 -30.93 13.43
C MET A 743 2.55 -32.38 13.05
#